data_AF-A0A0C1N293-F1
#
_entry.id   AF-A0A0C1N293-F1
#
_cell.length_a   1.000
_cell.length_b   1.000
_cell.length_c   1.000
_cell.angle_alpha   90.00
_cell.angle_beta   90.00
_cell.angle_gamma   90.00
#
_symmetry.space_group_name_H-M   'P 1'
#
loop_
_entity.id
_entity.type
_entity.pdbx_description
1 polymer ?
#
loop_
_entity_poly.entity_id
_entity_poly.type
_entity_poly.pdbx_seq_one_letter_code
_entity_poly.pdbx_strand_id
1 'polypeptide(L)'
;MTIVQLTSRIESVKVYSAGATVTRIAEFPLIPEKLPEQVEIAELPLSLEDSSVRVKVEVERGAAPLANDVRIGLAVPPPREIPNPPLDEEIRAATACVQQLENLITLIENEIEVLDKLHVPNRPKEEPGKAPPPSPTSARLALANFSDEQIRLRLQEARENKEKLRLARENLADLKQKQHLASSAKDARPNELRKTAIVSLSYEGEALETEVGQLIVEYFVPGARWTPTYVCRLNSAESSASIAVRSLLCQRTGEDWSGVRLELSTAEPLAWCALPELPSLRLGKAQPVSKKSGWRRPPIGVEALFEDYDRQQEAALLASIPESAIPDDFSSVYVPPLTHVHPLKPQLETLEEEFERGFSAPGAVYGAAYGAAYDEDQAPQDRTSSIPIEELQLSTAALKALKRAQINTVADVLNLTQEDLQQIQYLSQKSARELINALQQRLGITLPSEKNEDIAVLKSLERRGTPAPSPAPEFLTRSRGLSRPPLSKSDRQGFDLLLAYNMMRLGGANNHAKRGKLSIEQQEEVYLESLKRHQVVVNFNVLEIVQQAVNDAQSCLGTTLPPGGINVRTVAGSFDYAYRADGRVDVPSDGQFHSVALTCKTTDVDLRYIVVPREDTNVFRIAQLRNPLLAPLLAGSADVYVDGEYILSTNIATVPPQGHMELGLGVEQSIKVARNTSYQEVRSGETIVAFNELRHLIKIDINNLMSRNVKIEVRERLPIPAEGAKVDVQIERVTPVWEKYKQQERSAPIVGGYRWLAEVPAKEKESLSVEYTIKTFVDSELIGGNRREG
;
A
#
# COMPACT_ATOMS: atom_id res chain seq x y z
N MET A 1 -44.28 -2.25 3.90
CA MET A 1 -43.00 -1.74 4.47
C MET A 1 -42.25 -1.06 3.35
N THR A 2 -41.96 0.24 3.49
CA THR A 2 -41.31 1.04 2.46
C THR A 2 -39.86 1.26 2.90
N ILE A 3 -38.92 0.56 2.27
CA ILE A 3 -37.49 0.78 2.49
C ILE A 3 -37.09 2.04 1.74
N VAL A 4 -36.55 3.03 2.44
CA VAL A 4 -36.07 4.27 1.82
C VAL A 4 -34.57 4.15 1.54
N GLN A 5 -34.20 4.13 0.27
CA GLN A 5 -32.79 4.12 -0.13
C GLN A 5 -32.20 5.53 0.03
N LEU A 6 -31.10 5.64 0.78
CA LEU A 6 -30.40 6.90 1.03
C LEU A 6 -29.13 6.99 0.18
N THR A 7 -28.84 8.19 -0.31
CA THR A 7 -27.54 8.49 -0.94
C THR A 7 -26.51 8.78 0.13
N SER A 8 -25.42 8.00 0.14
CA SER A 8 -24.32 8.17 1.09
C SER A 8 -23.04 8.66 0.41
N ARG A 9 -22.19 9.37 1.14
CA ARG A 9 -20.83 9.74 0.73
C ARG A 9 -19.81 9.26 1.76
N ILE A 10 -18.60 8.93 1.32
CA ILE A 10 -17.49 8.62 2.23
C ILE A 10 -17.00 9.93 2.86
N GLU A 11 -17.02 10.01 4.18
CA GLU A 11 -16.62 11.20 4.92
C GLU A 11 -15.19 11.08 5.46
N SER A 12 -14.83 9.90 5.96
CA SER A 12 -13.50 9.63 6.50
C SER A 12 -13.07 8.19 6.30
N VAL A 13 -11.76 7.99 6.22
CA VAL A 13 -11.13 6.67 6.09
C VAL A 13 -9.97 6.59 7.08
N LYS A 14 -9.95 5.50 7.86
CA LYS A 14 -8.82 5.12 8.70
C LYS A 14 -8.13 3.92 8.08
N VAL A 15 -6.89 4.08 7.63
CA VAL A 15 -6.12 2.99 7.01
C VAL A 15 -5.15 2.39 8.02
N TYR A 16 -5.10 1.06 8.10
CA TYR A 16 -4.25 0.32 9.03
C TYR A 16 -3.04 -0.29 8.30
N SER A 17 -2.20 -1.04 9.01
CA SER A 17 -1.14 -1.84 8.38
C SER A 17 -1.69 -2.79 7.31
N ALA A 18 -2.90 -3.31 7.55
CA ALA A 18 -3.69 -4.10 6.63
C ALA A 18 -5.17 -3.74 6.74
N GLY A 19 -5.75 -3.31 5.63
CA GLY A 19 -7.15 -2.88 5.51
C GLY A 19 -7.41 -1.44 5.97
N ALA A 20 -8.67 -1.05 5.90
CA ALA A 20 -9.15 0.27 6.25
C ALA A 20 -10.56 0.19 6.86
N THR A 21 -10.86 1.10 7.78
CA THR A 21 -12.21 1.38 8.22
C THR A 21 -12.72 2.61 7.47
N VAL A 22 -13.86 2.47 6.81
CA VAL A 22 -14.50 3.51 6.03
C VAL A 22 -15.73 4.00 6.78
N THR A 23 -15.88 5.32 6.87
CA THR A 23 -17.06 5.96 7.46
C THR A 23 -17.82 6.69 6.37
N ARG A 24 -19.06 6.24 6.13
CA ARG A 24 -20.01 6.90 5.23
C ARG A 24 -21.03 7.69 6.03
N ILE A 25 -21.48 8.79 5.46
CA ILE A 25 -22.60 9.59 5.98
C ILE A 25 -23.70 9.68 4.93
N ALA A 26 -24.94 9.54 5.37
CA ALA A 26 -26.13 9.77 4.58
C ALA A 26 -27.09 10.68 5.35
N GLU A 27 -27.59 11.71 4.68
CA GLU A 27 -28.56 12.64 5.26
C GLU A 27 -29.97 12.19 4.91
N PHE A 28 -30.89 12.28 5.87
CA PHE A 28 -32.30 11.97 5.65
C PHE A 28 -33.21 12.90 6.44
N PRO A 29 -34.39 13.25 5.89
CA PRO A 29 -35.33 14.12 6.59
C PRO A 29 -36.02 13.35 7.73
N LEU A 30 -35.99 13.94 8.92
CA LEU A 30 -36.74 13.50 10.10
C LEU A 30 -38.06 14.26 10.13
N ILE A 31 -39.12 13.63 9.61
CA ILE A 31 -40.47 14.19 9.62
C ILE A 31 -41.27 13.48 10.73
N PRO A 32 -41.83 14.21 11.71
CA PRO A 32 -42.71 13.62 12.73
C PRO A 32 -43.84 12.81 12.08
N GLU A 33 -44.15 11.62 12.62
CA GLU A 33 -45.16 10.68 12.10
C GLU A 33 -44.89 10.03 10.71
N LYS A 34 -43.78 10.38 10.02
CA LYS A 34 -43.39 9.80 8.71
C LYS A 34 -41.93 9.34 8.67
N LEU A 35 -41.42 8.86 9.80
CA LEU A 35 -40.06 8.33 9.87
C LEU A 35 -40.02 6.96 9.18
N PRO A 36 -39.05 6.72 8.27
CA PRO A 36 -38.95 5.42 7.62
C PRO A 36 -38.56 4.35 8.65
N GLU A 37 -39.36 3.27 8.72
CA GLU A 37 -39.04 2.10 9.58
C GLU A 37 -37.71 1.46 9.19
N GLN A 38 -37.38 1.49 7.90
CA GLN A 38 -36.15 0.93 7.34
C GLN A 38 -35.53 1.88 6.32
N VAL A 39 -34.21 2.05 6.43
CA VAL A 39 -33.40 2.79 5.47
C VAL A 39 -32.35 1.87 4.87
N GLU A 40 -32.03 2.08 3.60
CA GLU A 40 -31.02 1.29 2.88
C GLU A 40 -29.86 2.18 2.42
N ILE A 41 -28.64 1.72 2.72
CA ILE A 41 -27.40 2.27 2.17
C ILE A 41 -26.90 1.29 1.12
N ALA A 42 -26.94 1.71 -0.14
CA ALA A 42 -26.53 0.90 -1.27
C ALA A 42 -25.06 1.11 -1.66
N GLU A 43 -24.60 0.30 -2.61
CA GLU A 43 -23.28 0.42 -3.24
C GLU A 43 -22.12 0.31 -2.25
N LEU A 44 -22.23 -0.62 -1.30
CA LEU A 44 -21.13 -0.98 -0.42
C LEU A 44 -20.22 -2.02 -1.11
N PRO A 45 -18.91 -2.03 -0.79
CA PRO A 45 -17.97 -3.01 -1.33
C PRO A 45 -18.41 -4.44 -1.11
N LEU A 46 -18.16 -5.30 -2.09
CA LEU A 46 -18.39 -6.74 -1.92
C LEU A 46 -17.39 -7.37 -0.93
N SER A 47 -16.20 -6.78 -0.82
CA SER A 47 -15.11 -7.20 0.08
C SER A 47 -15.26 -6.73 1.53
N LEU A 48 -16.27 -5.92 1.82
CA LEU A 48 -16.60 -5.45 3.18
C LEU A 48 -16.82 -6.64 4.12
N GLU A 49 -16.34 -6.54 5.35
CA GLU A 49 -16.56 -7.55 6.38
C GLU A 49 -17.90 -7.31 7.10
N ASP A 50 -18.86 -8.25 6.96
CA ASP A 50 -20.24 -8.05 7.42
C ASP A 50 -20.34 -7.81 8.94
N SER A 51 -19.50 -8.49 9.72
CA SER A 51 -19.46 -8.38 11.19
C SER A 51 -18.90 -7.02 11.66
N SER A 52 -18.27 -6.25 10.78
CA SER A 52 -17.65 -4.97 11.09
C SER A 52 -18.61 -3.78 10.98
N VAL A 53 -19.78 -3.96 10.36
CA VAL A 53 -20.71 -2.84 10.12
C VAL A 53 -21.26 -2.31 11.43
N ARG A 54 -21.08 -1.01 11.66
CA ARG A 54 -21.63 -0.26 12.78
C ARG A 54 -22.44 0.90 12.23
N VAL A 55 -23.57 1.19 12.86
CA VAL A 55 -24.46 2.26 12.45
C VAL A 55 -24.75 3.14 13.65
N LYS A 56 -24.67 4.45 13.43
CA LYS A 56 -25.06 5.47 14.39
C LYS A 56 -25.94 6.49 13.68
N VAL A 57 -26.93 7.02 14.39
CA VAL A 57 -27.73 8.15 13.91
C VAL A 57 -27.40 9.36 14.78
N GLU A 58 -27.09 10.48 14.14
CA GLU A 58 -26.86 11.77 14.80
C GLU A 58 -27.87 12.80 14.30
N VAL A 59 -28.31 13.69 15.19
CA VAL A 59 -29.23 14.79 14.88
C VAL A 59 -28.69 16.05 15.56
N GLU A 60 -28.80 17.21 14.90
CA GLU A 60 -28.23 18.46 15.41
C GLU A 60 -28.90 18.94 16.71
N ARG A 61 -30.20 18.69 16.86
CA ARG A 61 -31.00 19.02 18.04
C ARG A 61 -31.98 17.87 18.32
N GLY A 62 -32.47 17.73 19.55
CA GLY A 62 -33.42 16.67 19.88
C GLY A 62 -32.82 15.26 20.08
N ALA A 63 -33.70 14.27 20.22
CA ALA A 63 -33.33 12.87 20.40
C ALA A 63 -33.05 12.22 19.04
N ALA A 64 -31.99 11.42 18.93
CA ALA A 64 -31.69 10.67 17.71
C ALA A 64 -32.47 9.35 17.66
N PRO A 65 -32.97 8.92 16.47
CA PRO A 65 -33.47 7.57 16.28
C PRO A 65 -32.45 6.49 16.67
N LEU A 66 -32.95 5.37 17.18
CA LEU A 66 -32.17 4.20 17.53
C LEU A 66 -32.11 3.25 16.33
N ALA A 67 -30.89 2.84 15.96
CA ALA A 67 -30.68 1.76 14.99
C ALA A 67 -30.76 0.43 15.73
N ASN A 68 -31.85 -0.32 15.54
CA ASN A 68 -32.12 -1.55 16.29
C ASN A 68 -31.52 -2.80 15.64
N ASP A 69 -31.49 -2.81 14.31
CA ASP A 69 -31.08 -3.96 13.52
C ASP A 69 -30.36 -3.47 12.25
N VAL A 70 -29.30 -4.17 11.88
CA VAL A 70 -28.50 -3.89 10.69
C VAL A 70 -28.34 -5.20 9.93
N ARG A 71 -28.90 -5.27 8.73
CA ARG A 71 -28.82 -6.43 7.85
C ARG A 71 -28.01 -6.11 6.62
N ILE A 72 -27.03 -6.96 6.33
CA ILE A 72 -26.25 -6.85 5.10
C ILE A 72 -26.90 -7.69 4.02
N GLY A 73 -27.34 -7.02 2.97
CA GLY A 73 -27.92 -7.60 1.78
C GLY A 73 -26.96 -7.57 0.61
N LEU A 74 -27.38 -8.18 -0.49
CA LEU A 74 -26.71 -8.11 -1.78
C LEU A 74 -27.69 -7.54 -2.79
N ALA A 75 -27.23 -6.54 -3.55
CA ALA A 75 -28.01 -5.94 -4.61
C ALA A 75 -27.14 -5.70 -5.84
N VAL A 76 -27.80 -5.69 -7.00
CA VAL A 76 -27.23 -5.22 -8.24
C VAL A 76 -27.75 -3.79 -8.44
N PRO A 77 -26.94 -2.76 -8.22
CA PRO A 77 -27.41 -1.38 -8.37
C PRO A 77 -27.85 -1.15 -9.82
N PRO A 78 -28.88 -0.32 -10.03
CA PRO A 78 -29.32 0.03 -11.38
C PRO A 78 -28.17 0.69 -12.16
N PRO A 79 -28.10 0.52 -13.49
CA PRO A 79 -27.06 1.15 -14.29
C PRO A 79 -27.04 2.66 -14.05
N ARG A 80 -25.91 3.17 -13.56
CA ARG A 80 -25.72 4.62 -13.41
C ARG A 80 -25.71 5.25 -14.81
N GLU A 81 -26.41 6.37 -14.97
CA GLU A 81 -26.21 7.23 -16.15
C GLU A 81 -24.77 7.75 -16.09
N ILE A 82 -23.89 7.16 -16.89
CA ILE A 82 -22.50 7.61 -17.00
C ILE A 82 -22.55 9.04 -17.56
N PRO A 83 -22.11 10.07 -16.81
CA PRO A 83 -21.99 11.40 -17.37
C PRO A 83 -21.02 11.30 -18.55
N ASN A 84 -21.38 11.85 -19.71
CA ASN A 84 -20.45 11.88 -20.84
C ASN A 84 -19.13 12.50 -20.35
N PRO A 85 -17.99 11.78 -20.47
CA PRO A 85 -16.72 12.34 -20.04
C PRO A 85 -16.50 13.66 -20.78
N PRO A 86 -16.08 14.74 -20.08
CA PRO A 86 -15.67 15.95 -20.77
C PRO A 86 -14.58 15.59 -21.78
N LEU A 87 -14.63 16.20 -22.97
CA LEU A 87 -13.64 15.94 -24.01
C LEU A 87 -12.25 16.28 -23.47
N ASP A 88 -11.23 15.48 -23.81
CA ASP A 88 -9.84 15.76 -23.44
C ASP A 88 -9.39 17.17 -23.87
N GLU A 89 -10.02 17.72 -24.91
CA GLU A 89 -9.82 19.09 -25.37
C GLU A 89 -10.29 20.14 -24.35
N GLU A 90 -11.38 19.91 -23.63
CA GLU A 90 -11.90 20.82 -22.61
C GLU A 90 -10.97 20.88 -21.39
N ILE A 91 -10.43 19.74 -20.96
CA ILE A 91 -9.47 19.68 -19.85
C ILE A 91 -8.14 20.32 -20.25
N ARG A 92 -7.68 20.06 -21.47
CA ARG A 92 -6.47 20.73 -22.02
C ARG A 92 -6.68 22.24 -22.12
N ALA A 93 -7.82 22.70 -22.59
CA ALA A 93 -8.16 24.12 -22.67
C ALA A 93 -8.22 24.77 -21.28
N ALA A 94 -8.86 24.14 -20.31
CA ALA A 94 -8.93 24.63 -18.93
C ALA A 94 -7.53 24.68 -18.28
N THR A 95 -6.70 23.66 -18.51
CA THR A 95 -5.31 23.62 -18.02
C THR A 95 -4.48 24.73 -18.63
N ALA A 96 -4.58 24.93 -19.95
CA ALA A 96 -3.90 26.02 -20.64
C ALA A 96 -4.35 27.41 -20.15
N CYS A 97 -5.65 27.57 -19.85
CA CYS A 97 -6.21 28.81 -19.32
C CYS A 97 -5.64 29.15 -17.92
N VAL A 98 -5.58 28.17 -17.02
CA VAL A 98 -4.95 28.34 -15.69
C VAL A 98 -3.49 28.78 -15.84
N GLN A 99 -2.74 28.08 -16.70
CA GLN A 99 -1.33 28.38 -16.90
C GLN A 99 -1.09 29.74 -17.56
N GLN A 100 -1.95 30.17 -18.48
CA GLN A 100 -1.90 31.50 -19.07
C GLN A 100 -2.12 32.60 -18.02
N LEU A 101 -3.10 32.42 -17.12
CA LEU A 101 -3.39 33.39 -16.06
C LEU A 101 -2.24 33.47 -15.03
N GLU A 102 -1.63 32.35 -14.66
CA GLU A 102 -0.45 32.32 -13.79
C GLU A 102 0.74 33.06 -14.40
N ASN A 103 1.01 32.84 -15.69
CA ASN A 103 2.06 33.55 -16.41
C ASN A 103 1.79 35.06 -16.47
N LEU A 104 0.54 35.48 -16.71
CA LEU A 104 0.15 36.89 -16.74
C LEU A 104 0.31 37.56 -15.36
N ILE A 105 -0.10 36.89 -14.28
CA ILE A 105 0.08 37.41 -12.92
C ILE A 105 1.57 37.58 -12.62
N THR A 106 2.40 36.60 -12.99
CA THR A 106 3.85 36.66 -12.79
C THR A 106 4.48 37.83 -13.57
N LEU A 107 4.04 38.08 -14.81
CA LEU A 107 4.47 39.23 -15.60
C LEU A 107 4.11 40.56 -14.90
N ILE A 108 2.87 40.70 -14.44
CA ILE A 108 2.40 41.91 -13.77
C ILE A 108 3.15 42.14 -12.46
N GLU A 109 3.43 41.08 -11.69
CA GLU A 109 4.21 41.17 -10.45
C GLU A 109 5.65 41.64 -10.74
N ASN A 110 6.28 41.15 -11.80
CA ASN A 110 7.59 41.64 -12.26
C ASN A 110 7.53 43.12 -12.70
N GLU A 111 6.47 43.54 -13.42
CA GLU A 111 6.29 44.95 -13.80
C GLU A 111 6.12 45.86 -12.58
N ILE A 112 5.37 45.43 -11.56
CA ILE A 112 5.23 46.15 -10.30
C ILE A 112 6.59 46.27 -9.62
N GLU A 113 7.40 45.22 -9.58
CA GLU A 113 8.75 45.29 -8.99
C GLU A 113 9.66 46.27 -9.73
N VAL A 114 9.56 46.35 -11.06
CA VAL A 114 10.31 47.33 -11.87
C VAL A 114 9.83 48.76 -11.60
N LEU A 115 8.52 48.97 -11.50
CA LEU A 115 7.92 50.26 -11.18
C LEU A 115 8.25 50.71 -9.75
N ASP A 116 8.28 49.78 -8.80
CA ASP A 116 8.67 50.07 -7.42
C ASP A 116 10.13 50.55 -7.36
N LYS A 117 11.03 50.01 -8.20
CA LYS A 117 12.42 50.50 -8.30
C LYS A 117 12.55 51.92 -8.85
N LEU A 118 11.54 52.47 -9.53
CA LEU A 118 11.51 53.86 -10.02
C LEU A 118 11.20 54.84 -8.87
N HIS A 119 12.17 55.01 -7.98
CA HIS A 119 12.09 56.01 -6.91
C HIS A 119 12.58 57.38 -7.35
N VAL A 120 11.96 58.44 -6.83
CA VAL A 120 12.46 59.81 -7.01
C VAL A 120 13.83 59.93 -6.32
N PRO A 121 14.91 60.26 -7.04
CA PRO A 121 16.24 60.33 -6.44
C PRO A 121 16.29 61.38 -5.31
N ASN A 122 16.94 61.01 -4.21
CA ASN A 122 17.13 61.92 -3.07
C ASN A 122 17.83 63.20 -3.52
N ARG A 123 17.41 64.33 -2.92
CA ARG A 123 18.05 65.61 -3.20
C ARG A 123 19.55 65.51 -2.84
N PRO A 124 20.47 65.94 -3.71
CA PRO A 124 21.89 65.99 -3.35
C PRO A 124 22.09 66.84 -2.09
N LYS A 125 23.01 66.41 -1.20
CA LYS A 125 23.31 67.10 0.06
C LYS A 125 23.80 68.52 -0.21
N GLU A 126 23.37 69.46 0.61
CA GLU A 126 23.72 70.88 0.49
C GLU A 126 25.22 71.09 0.77
N GLU A 127 25.90 71.86 -0.08
CA GLU A 127 27.25 72.37 0.19
C GLU A 127 27.17 73.64 1.04
N PRO A 128 27.90 73.75 2.17
CA PRO A 128 27.79 74.91 3.06
C PRO A 128 28.20 76.22 2.34
N GLY A 129 27.29 77.20 2.33
CA GLY A 129 27.51 78.55 1.79
C GLY A 129 27.04 78.79 0.35
N LYS A 130 26.52 77.78 -0.37
CA LYS A 130 25.90 77.96 -1.69
C LYS A 130 24.38 77.79 -1.61
N ALA A 131 23.64 78.57 -2.40
CA ALA A 131 22.21 78.38 -2.56
C ALA A 131 21.95 76.97 -3.15
N PRO A 132 20.99 76.20 -2.61
CA PRO A 132 20.76 74.84 -3.05
C PRO A 132 20.29 74.82 -4.52
N PRO A 133 20.67 73.80 -5.31
CA PRO A 133 20.34 73.75 -6.73
C PRO A 133 18.81 73.76 -6.95
N PRO A 134 18.31 74.46 -7.99
CA PRO A 134 16.89 74.52 -8.29
C PRO A 134 16.39 73.12 -8.66
N SER A 135 15.54 72.55 -7.80
CA SER A 135 14.85 71.30 -8.10
C SER A 135 13.52 71.61 -8.79
N PRO A 136 13.27 71.12 -10.01
CA PRO A 136 11.93 71.24 -10.60
C PRO A 136 10.96 70.34 -9.82
N THR A 137 10.33 70.92 -8.79
CA THR A 137 9.38 70.23 -7.90
C THR A 137 8.22 69.63 -8.70
N SER A 138 7.79 70.30 -9.77
CA SER A 138 6.77 69.82 -10.70
C SER A 138 7.16 68.50 -11.37
N ALA A 139 8.40 68.36 -11.83
CA ALA A 139 8.88 67.14 -12.50
C ALA A 139 9.03 65.97 -11.52
N ARG A 140 9.48 66.24 -10.29
CA ARG A 140 9.59 65.22 -9.23
C ARG A 140 8.21 64.72 -8.79
N LEU A 141 7.25 65.63 -8.61
CA LEU A 141 5.86 65.28 -8.28
C LEU A 141 5.19 64.52 -9.42
N ALA A 142 5.45 64.90 -10.68
CA ALA A 142 4.93 64.18 -11.85
C ALA A 142 5.45 62.73 -11.93
N LEU A 143 6.74 62.50 -11.64
CA LEU A 143 7.31 61.14 -11.63
C LEU A 143 6.75 60.29 -10.48
N ALA A 144 6.63 60.85 -9.28
CA ALA A 144 6.02 60.16 -8.13
C ALA A 144 4.56 59.78 -8.43
N ASN A 145 3.77 60.76 -8.90
CA ASN A 145 2.37 60.51 -9.26
C ASN A 145 2.24 59.48 -10.38
N PHE A 146 3.12 59.52 -11.38
CA PHE A 146 3.13 58.54 -12.47
C PHE A 146 3.41 57.12 -11.94
N SER A 147 4.46 56.96 -11.11
CA SER A 147 4.77 55.64 -10.52
C SER A 147 3.61 55.12 -9.68
N ASP A 148 3.08 55.96 -8.79
CA ASP A 148 1.94 55.62 -7.91
C ASP A 148 0.68 55.25 -8.71
N GLU A 149 0.38 55.98 -9.79
CA GLU A 149 -0.76 55.72 -10.67
C GLU A 149 -0.59 54.40 -11.44
N GLN A 150 0.59 54.15 -12.02
CA GLN A 150 0.88 52.92 -12.75
C GLN A 150 0.88 51.69 -11.82
N ILE A 151 1.48 51.79 -10.64
CA ILE A 151 1.47 50.72 -9.63
C ILE A 151 0.03 50.42 -9.20
N ARG A 152 -0.80 51.44 -8.97
CA ARG A 152 -2.21 51.25 -8.60
C ARG A 152 -3.00 50.52 -9.68
N LEU A 153 -2.79 50.89 -10.95
CA LEU A 153 -3.43 50.21 -12.09
C LEU A 153 -2.98 48.75 -12.20
N ARG A 154 -1.68 48.47 -12.10
CA ARG A 154 -1.16 47.09 -12.14
C ARG A 154 -1.61 46.23 -10.97
N LEU A 155 -1.72 46.80 -9.76
CA LEU A 155 -2.29 46.10 -8.61
C LEU A 155 -3.76 45.75 -8.80
N GLN A 156 -4.55 46.62 -9.45
CA GLN A 156 -5.93 46.33 -9.78
C GLN A 156 -6.02 45.19 -10.81
N GLU A 157 -5.25 45.25 -11.89
CA GLU A 157 -5.19 44.19 -12.90
C GLU A 157 -4.75 42.85 -12.29
N ALA A 158 -3.78 42.87 -11.36
CA ALA A 158 -3.34 41.67 -10.65
C ALA A 158 -4.47 41.05 -9.82
N ARG A 159 -5.28 41.85 -9.12
CA ARG A 159 -6.44 41.37 -8.35
C ARG A 159 -7.50 40.75 -9.26
N GLU A 160 -7.83 41.41 -10.38
CA GLU A 160 -8.81 40.91 -11.34
C GLU A 160 -8.36 39.57 -11.97
N ASN A 161 -7.08 39.45 -12.33
CA ASN A 161 -6.54 38.21 -12.87
C ASN A 161 -6.43 37.09 -11.82
N LYS A 162 -6.16 37.42 -10.55
CA LYS A 162 -6.19 36.44 -9.43
C LYS A 162 -7.59 35.88 -9.22
N GLU A 163 -8.64 36.69 -9.34
CA GLU A 163 -10.03 36.21 -9.26
C GLU A 163 -10.40 35.32 -10.46
N LYS A 164 -9.99 35.70 -11.68
CA LYS A 164 -10.15 34.84 -12.87
C LYS A 164 -9.41 33.51 -12.71
N LEU A 165 -8.21 33.52 -12.13
CA LEU A 165 -7.43 32.31 -11.84
C LEU A 165 -8.16 31.40 -10.85
N ARG A 166 -8.78 31.96 -9.81
CA ARG A 166 -9.60 31.20 -8.85
C ARG A 166 -10.73 30.47 -9.56
N LEU A 167 -11.52 31.18 -10.37
CA LEU A 167 -12.63 30.59 -11.14
C LEU A 167 -12.15 29.54 -12.17
N ALA A 168 -11.02 29.79 -12.84
CA ALA A 168 -10.45 28.83 -13.79
C ALA A 168 -9.97 27.54 -13.11
N ARG A 169 -9.41 27.64 -11.90
CA ARG A 169 -9.01 26.47 -11.09
C ARG A 169 -10.22 25.67 -10.62
N GLU A 170 -11.30 26.33 -10.21
CA GLU A 170 -12.56 25.67 -9.85
C GLU A 170 -13.14 24.90 -11.05
N ASN A 171 -13.21 25.53 -12.23
CA ASN A 171 -13.66 24.85 -13.44
C ASN A 171 -12.76 23.66 -13.83
N LEU A 172 -11.44 23.80 -13.72
CA LEU A 172 -10.52 22.70 -13.97
C LEU A 172 -10.73 21.55 -12.98
N ALA A 173 -10.96 21.86 -11.69
CA ALA A 173 -11.25 20.87 -10.67
C ALA A 173 -12.56 20.13 -10.98
N ASP A 174 -13.62 20.85 -11.34
CA ASP A 174 -14.91 20.27 -11.72
C ASP A 174 -14.79 19.36 -12.95
N LEU A 175 -14.05 19.79 -13.98
CA LEU A 175 -13.82 19.00 -15.20
C LEU A 175 -13.00 17.73 -14.91
N LYS A 176 -11.95 17.84 -14.08
CA LYS A 176 -11.18 16.67 -13.64
C LYS A 176 -12.01 15.73 -12.77
N GLN A 177 -12.85 16.26 -11.88
CA GLN A 177 -13.76 15.46 -11.07
C GLN A 177 -14.78 14.74 -11.96
N LYS A 178 -15.37 15.40 -12.96
CA LYS A 178 -16.25 14.76 -13.95
C LYS A 178 -15.52 13.68 -14.75
N GLN A 179 -14.27 13.92 -15.15
CA GLN A 179 -13.45 12.92 -15.83
C GLN A 179 -13.19 11.71 -14.92
N HIS A 180 -12.83 11.94 -13.65
CA HIS A 180 -12.59 10.90 -12.66
C HIS A 180 -13.86 10.08 -12.37
N LEU A 181 -15.01 10.74 -12.20
CA LEU A 181 -16.30 10.07 -12.05
C LEU A 181 -16.66 9.26 -13.29
N ALA A 182 -16.37 9.75 -14.49
CA ALA A 182 -16.61 9.04 -15.74
C ALA A 182 -15.62 7.88 -15.99
N SER A 183 -14.37 7.97 -15.53
CA SER A 183 -13.40 6.87 -15.61
C SER A 183 -13.71 5.78 -14.57
N SER A 184 -14.00 6.18 -13.34
CA SER A 184 -14.45 5.29 -12.27
C SER A 184 -15.77 4.57 -12.64
N ALA A 185 -16.69 5.28 -13.30
CA ALA A 185 -17.93 4.70 -13.84
C ALA A 185 -17.72 3.78 -15.06
N LYS A 186 -16.59 3.86 -15.77
CA LYS A 186 -16.23 2.91 -16.84
C LYS A 186 -15.64 1.61 -16.30
N ASP A 187 -14.98 1.66 -15.14
CA ASP A 187 -14.45 0.47 -14.46
C ASP A 187 -15.54 -0.30 -13.68
N ALA A 188 -16.59 0.40 -13.22
CA ALA A 188 -17.77 -0.22 -12.66
C ALA A 188 -18.51 -1.04 -13.73
N ARG A 189 -18.46 -2.37 -13.62
CA ARG A 189 -19.14 -3.24 -14.58
C ARG A 189 -20.66 -3.03 -14.45
N PRO A 190 -21.39 -2.77 -15.55
CA PRO A 190 -22.85 -2.72 -15.49
C PRO A 190 -23.36 -4.07 -14.94
N ASN A 191 -24.17 -4.00 -13.88
CA ASN A 191 -24.69 -5.15 -13.13
C ASN A 191 -23.71 -5.85 -12.16
N GLU A 192 -22.69 -5.15 -11.67
CA GLU A 192 -21.79 -5.71 -10.65
C GLU A 192 -22.51 -5.88 -9.29
N LEU A 193 -22.30 -7.03 -8.65
CA LEU A 193 -22.84 -7.30 -7.32
C LEU A 193 -22.22 -6.36 -6.28
N ARG A 194 -23.06 -5.76 -5.44
CA ARG A 194 -22.66 -4.89 -4.32
C ARG A 194 -23.36 -5.34 -3.04
N LYS A 195 -22.77 -4.99 -1.90
CA LYS A 195 -23.46 -5.12 -0.61
C LYS A 195 -24.37 -3.93 -0.39
N THR A 196 -25.43 -4.13 0.37
CA THR A 196 -26.30 -3.06 0.88
C THR A 196 -26.49 -3.24 2.37
N ALA A 197 -26.65 -2.15 3.11
CA ALA A 197 -26.96 -2.19 4.53
C ALA A 197 -28.38 -1.69 4.75
N ILE A 198 -29.27 -2.57 5.21
CA ILE A 198 -30.64 -2.24 5.58
C ILE A 198 -30.65 -2.04 7.10
N VAL A 199 -30.99 -0.83 7.52
CA VAL A 199 -31.01 -0.42 8.93
C VAL A 199 -32.46 -0.22 9.36
N SER A 200 -32.87 -0.90 10.42
CA SER A 200 -34.17 -0.68 11.04
C SER A 200 -34.06 0.42 12.10
N LEU A 201 -34.89 1.45 11.97
CA LEU A 201 -34.89 2.62 12.86
C LEU A 201 -36.14 2.57 13.75
N SER A 202 -35.96 2.83 15.05
CA SER A 202 -37.07 3.22 15.93
C SER A 202 -36.85 4.62 16.48
N TYR A 203 -37.96 5.30 16.77
CA TYR A 203 -37.94 6.65 17.31
C TYR A 203 -38.90 6.72 18.49
N GLU A 204 -38.38 7.07 19.67
CA GLU A 204 -39.16 7.20 20.91
C GLU A 204 -39.30 8.67 21.36
N GLY A 205 -39.00 9.64 20.49
CA GLY A 205 -39.07 11.07 20.78
C GLY A 205 -40.35 11.75 20.28
N GLU A 206 -40.69 12.90 20.87
CA GLU A 206 -41.66 13.85 20.31
C GLU A 206 -40.91 14.84 19.42
N ALA A 207 -40.81 14.55 18.12
CA ALA A 207 -40.22 15.50 17.17
C ALA A 207 -41.20 16.67 16.96
N LEU A 208 -40.83 17.85 17.44
CA LEU A 208 -41.67 19.06 17.36
C LEU A 208 -41.50 19.81 16.01
N GLU A 209 -40.39 19.57 15.29
CA GLU A 209 -40.05 20.22 14.02
C GLU A 209 -39.41 19.22 13.03
N THR A 210 -39.40 19.56 11.73
CA THR A 210 -38.68 18.78 10.72
C THR A 210 -37.18 19.06 10.81
N GLU A 211 -36.40 18.03 11.05
CA GLU A 211 -34.94 18.11 11.18
C GLU A 211 -34.23 17.23 10.15
N VAL A 212 -32.91 17.36 10.04
CA VAL A 212 -32.07 16.51 9.19
C VAL A 212 -31.29 15.56 10.08
N GLY A 213 -31.52 14.26 9.91
CA GLY A 213 -30.76 13.21 10.56
C GLY A 213 -29.56 12.81 9.70
N GLN A 214 -28.44 12.51 10.35
CA GLN A 214 -27.26 11.94 9.73
C GLN A 214 -27.12 10.47 10.15
N LEU A 215 -27.25 9.57 9.18
CA LEU A 215 -26.92 8.16 9.34
C LEU A 215 -25.42 7.98 9.05
N ILE A 216 -24.66 7.56 10.07
CA ILE A 216 -23.24 7.28 10.00
C ILE A 216 -23.07 5.76 9.96
N VAL A 217 -22.49 5.25 8.88
CA VAL A 217 -22.19 3.83 8.69
C VAL A 217 -20.69 3.63 8.65
N GLU A 218 -20.16 2.82 9.56
CA GLU A 218 -18.74 2.47 9.65
C GLU A 218 -18.56 0.99 9.33
N TYR A 219 -17.56 0.66 8.50
CA TYR A 219 -17.27 -0.72 8.11
C TYR A 219 -15.80 -0.93 7.77
N PHE A 220 -15.32 -2.16 7.91
CA PHE A 220 -13.96 -2.56 7.59
C PHE A 220 -13.88 -3.21 6.20
N VAL A 221 -12.82 -2.86 5.46
CA VAL A 221 -12.44 -3.45 4.17
C VAL A 221 -10.97 -3.88 4.22
N PRO A 222 -10.61 -5.09 3.77
CA PRO A 222 -9.24 -5.59 3.87
C PRO A 222 -8.28 -5.00 2.82
N GLY A 223 -8.81 -4.39 1.75
CA GLY A 223 -8.05 -4.00 0.57
C GLY A 223 -7.32 -2.67 0.65
N ALA A 224 -6.57 -2.40 1.72
CA ALA A 224 -5.75 -1.19 1.81
C ALA A 224 -4.45 -1.45 2.57
N ARG A 225 -3.39 -0.69 2.25
CA ARG A 225 -2.14 -0.69 3.00
C ARG A 225 -1.37 0.60 2.77
N TRP A 226 -0.48 0.94 3.69
CA TRP A 226 0.32 2.14 3.56
C TRP A 226 1.77 1.93 4.01
N THR A 227 2.65 2.81 3.56
CA THR A 227 4.04 2.92 4.02
C THR A 227 4.44 4.40 4.17
N PRO A 228 5.21 4.78 5.20
CA PRO A 228 5.62 6.17 5.43
C PRO A 228 6.71 6.57 4.44
N THR A 229 6.70 7.85 4.06
CA THR A 229 7.80 8.48 3.34
C THR A 229 7.94 9.93 3.77
N TYR A 230 9.15 10.46 3.78
CA TYR A 230 9.45 11.77 4.36
C TYR A 230 10.09 12.69 3.34
N VAL A 231 9.84 13.98 3.48
CA VAL A 231 10.60 15.02 2.79
C VAL A 231 11.17 15.97 3.81
N CYS A 232 12.49 15.96 3.95
CA CYS A 232 13.23 16.83 4.84
C CYS A 232 13.79 17.99 4.03
N ARG A 233 13.37 19.23 4.32
CA ARG A 233 13.95 20.44 3.72
C ARG A 233 14.71 21.20 4.79
N LEU A 234 16.00 21.39 4.57
CA LEU A 234 16.89 22.11 5.48
C LEU A 234 17.16 23.50 4.90
N ASN A 235 17.14 24.52 5.77
CA ASN A 235 17.54 25.88 5.47
C ASN A 235 18.85 26.18 6.22
N SER A 236 19.94 26.33 5.46
CA SER A 236 21.28 26.54 6.02
C SER A 236 21.46 27.94 6.62
N ALA A 237 20.66 28.92 6.21
CA ALA A 237 20.74 30.31 6.67
C ALA A 237 20.05 30.49 8.04
N GLU A 238 18.94 29.79 8.26
CA GLU A 238 18.13 29.90 9.48
C GLU A 238 18.40 28.79 10.49
N SER A 239 19.24 27.81 10.17
CA SER A 239 19.46 26.60 10.99
C SER A 239 18.14 25.87 11.34
N SER A 240 17.17 25.93 10.43
CA SER A 240 15.84 25.36 10.57
C SER A 240 15.60 24.28 9.51
N ALA A 241 14.75 23.30 9.81
CA ALA A 241 14.29 22.32 8.85
C ALA A 241 12.80 22.05 8.98
N SER A 242 12.16 21.78 7.85
CA SER A 242 10.81 21.24 7.80
C SER A 242 10.85 19.75 7.48
N ILE A 243 10.16 18.95 8.28
CA ILE A 243 9.92 17.53 8.03
C ILE A 243 8.46 17.39 7.59
N ALA A 244 8.26 17.08 6.32
CA ALA A 244 6.96 16.73 5.78
C ALA A 244 6.77 15.20 5.83
N VAL A 245 5.77 14.76 6.57
CA VAL A 245 5.34 13.36 6.59
C VAL A 245 4.38 13.13 5.44
N ARG A 246 4.70 12.14 4.63
CA ARG A 246 3.86 11.64 3.55
C ARG A 246 3.66 10.14 3.74
N SER A 247 2.77 9.59 2.93
CA SER A 247 2.62 8.14 2.82
C SER A 247 2.42 7.72 1.38
N LEU A 248 2.89 6.53 1.04
CA LEU A 248 2.48 5.81 -0.16
C LEU A 248 1.39 4.82 0.25
N LEU A 249 0.19 5.01 -0.30
CA LEU A 249 -1.03 4.29 0.04
C LEU A 249 -1.51 3.50 -1.18
N CYS A 250 -1.69 2.18 -1.03
CA CYS A 250 -2.34 1.32 -2.01
C CYS A 250 -3.72 0.94 -1.49
N GLN A 251 -4.72 0.98 -2.36
CA GLN A 251 -6.03 0.45 -2.01
C GLN A 251 -6.73 -0.20 -3.22
N ARG A 252 -7.44 -1.29 -2.93
CA ARG A 252 -8.27 -2.07 -3.86
C ARG A 252 -9.57 -2.47 -3.17
N THR A 253 -10.23 -1.49 -2.57
CA THR A 253 -11.45 -1.72 -1.77
C THR A 253 -12.69 -1.87 -2.63
N GLY A 254 -12.65 -1.45 -3.90
CA GLY A 254 -13.82 -1.36 -4.78
C GLY A 254 -14.54 -0.02 -4.68
N GLU A 255 -14.02 0.92 -3.89
CA GLU A 255 -14.51 2.30 -3.77
C GLU A 255 -13.36 3.28 -3.95
N ASP A 256 -13.60 4.34 -4.72
CA ASP A 256 -12.69 5.48 -4.75
C ASP A 256 -12.94 6.36 -3.53
N TRP A 257 -11.87 6.75 -2.86
CA TRP A 257 -11.94 7.71 -1.77
C TRP A 257 -11.74 9.10 -2.36
N SER A 258 -12.82 9.88 -2.49
CA SER A 258 -12.75 11.24 -3.04
C SER A 258 -13.09 12.28 -1.97
N GLY A 259 -12.18 13.22 -1.72
CA GLY A 259 -12.34 14.31 -0.76
C GLY A 259 -12.48 13.83 0.69
N VAL A 260 -11.85 12.72 1.07
CA VAL A 260 -12.05 12.10 2.39
C VAL A 260 -11.10 12.66 3.45
N ARG A 261 -11.51 12.65 4.72
CA ARG A 261 -10.57 12.84 5.84
C ARG A 261 -9.80 11.54 6.08
N LEU A 262 -8.48 11.57 5.93
CA LEU A 262 -7.63 10.39 6.05
C LEU A 262 -6.88 10.36 7.39
N GLU A 263 -6.94 9.21 8.07
CA GLU A 263 -6.08 8.88 9.21
C GLU A 263 -5.35 7.56 8.93
N LEU A 264 -4.02 7.55 9.08
CA LEU A 264 -3.22 6.33 8.97
C LEU A 264 -2.92 5.81 10.37
N SER A 265 -3.00 4.50 10.57
CA SER A 265 -2.81 3.83 11.85
C SER A 265 -1.85 2.66 11.72
N THR A 266 -1.04 2.42 12.74
CA THR A 266 -0.21 1.22 12.85
C THR A 266 -0.90 0.05 13.57
N ALA A 267 -2.14 0.28 14.06
CA ALA A 267 -2.93 -0.73 14.75
C ALA A 267 -3.38 -1.87 13.82
N GLU A 268 -3.71 -3.01 14.41
CA GLU A 268 -4.37 -4.13 13.74
C GLU A 268 -5.82 -4.24 14.25
N PRO A 269 -6.82 -3.76 13.49
CA PRO A 269 -8.19 -3.65 13.99
C PRO A 269 -8.85 -5.02 14.23
N LEU A 270 -8.44 -6.03 13.48
CA LEU A 270 -8.92 -7.41 13.59
C LEU A 270 -8.02 -8.30 14.46
N ALA A 271 -7.00 -7.74 15.14
CA ALA A 271 -6.15 -8.53 16.01
C ALA A 271 -6.95 -9.10 17.18
N TRP A 272 -6.79 -10.41 17.42
CA TRP A 272 -7.46 -11.10 18.49
C TRP A 272 -6.85 -10.71 19.84
N CYS A 273 -7.50 -9.81 20.58
CA CYS A 273 -7.02 -9.31 21.88
C CYS A 273 -7.41 -10.18 23.10
N ALA A 274 -7.95 -11.39 22.90
CA ALA A 274 -8.25 -12.25 24.04
C ALA A 274 -6.97 -12.71 24.73
N LEU A 275 -6.97 -12.68 26.07
CA LEU A 275 -5.92 -13.27 26.89
C LEU A 275 -5.69 -14.72 26.43
N PRO A 276 -4.48 -15.10 25.99
CA PRO A 276 -4.21 -16.49 25.67
C PRO A 276 -4.44 -17.34 26.91
N GLU A 277 -5.24 -18.40 26.76
CA GLU A 277 -5.36 -19.40 27.81
C GLU A 277 -4.00 -20.07 28.03
N LEU A 278 -3.61 -20.26 29.30
CA LEU A 278 -2.39 -20.96 29.68
C LEU A 278 -2.73 -22.46 29.86
N PRO A 279 -2.54 -23.32 28.85
CA PRO A 279 -2.83 -24.74 29.01
C PRO A 279 -1.85 -25.38 29.99
N SER A 280 -2.34 -26.33 30.80
CA SER A 280 -1.45 -27.17 31.62
C SER A 280 -0.53 -28.02 30.73
N LEU A 281 0.79 -27.98 30.96
CA LEU A 281 1.74 -28.91 30.34
C LEU A 281 1.60 -30.28 31.01
N ARG A 282 1.13 -31.28 30.26
CA ARG A 282 1.02 -32.67 30.72
C ARG A 282 2.07 -33.51 30.00
N LEU A 283 2.96 -34.14 30.76
CA LEU A 283 3.92 -35.11 30.22
C LEU A 283 3.19 -36.44 29.95
N GLY A 284 3.10 -36.85 28.68
CA GLY A 284 2.36 -38.05 28.24
C GLY A 284 2.40 -38.24 26.72
N LYS A 285 1.58 -39.17 26.19
CA LYS A 285 1.39 -39.31 24.73
C LYS A 285 0.91 -37.98 24.15
N ALA A 286 1.41 -37.60 22.96
CA ALA A 286 1.04 -36.37 22.27
C ALA A 286 -0.48 -36.22 22.26
N GLN A 287 -0.98 -35.25 23.02
CA GLN A 287 -2.41 -34.96 23.06
C GLN A 287 -2.73 -34.05 21.87
N PRO A 288 -3.78 -34.34 21.09
CA PRO A 288 -4.22 -33.41 20.07
C PRO A 288 -4.62 -32.10 20.74
N VAL A 289 -4.11 -30.98 20.23
CA VAL A 289 -4.49 -29.65 20.69
C VAL A 289 -6.01 -29.55 20.58
N SER A 290 -6.70 -29.32 21.69
CA SER A 290 -8.15 -29.13 21.67
C SER A 290 -8.45 -27.94 20.77
N LYS A 291 -9.16 -28.17 19.65
CA LYS A 291 -9.61 -27.07 18.78
C LYS A 291 -10.41 -26.11 19.65
N LYS A 292 -9.99 -24.84 19.70
CA LYS A 292 -10.76 -23.79 20.36
C LYS A 292 -12.17 -23.81 19.75
N SER A 293 -13.17 -23.98 20.59
CA SER A 293 -14.56 -23.87 20.14
C SER A 293 -14.79 -22.40 19.82
N GLY A 294 -14.80 -22.05 18.53
CA GLY A 294 -15.52 -20.85 18.10
C GLY A 294 -17.00 -21.00 18.46
N TRP A 295 -17.77 -19.93 18.22
CA TRP A 295 -19.23 -19.97 18.28
C TRP A 295 -19.74 -21.26 17.62
N ARG A 296 -20.37 -22.14 18.42
CA ARG A 296 -21.05 -23.30 17.86
C ARG A 296 -22.36 -22.78 17.31
N ARG A 297 -22.63 -23.07 16.04
CA ARG A 297 -24.01 -23.04 15.52
C ARG A 297 -24.92 -23.75 16.54
N PRO A 298 -26.11 -23.20 16.85
CA PRO A 298 -27.07 -23.92 17.65
C PRO A 298 -27.25 -25.33 17.05
N PRO A 299 -27.37 -26.37 17.89
CA PRO A 299 -27.59 -27.72 17.39
C PRO A 299 -28.73 -27.73 16.37
N ILE A 300 -28.55 -28.45 15.27
CA ILE A 300 -29.60 -28.64 14.27
C ILE A 300 -30.79 -29.29 14.99
N GLY A 301 -31.98 -28.67 14.89
CA GLY A 301 -33.19 -29.14 15.58
C GLY A 301 -33.45 -28.47 16.94
N VAL A 302 -32.74 -27.39 17.29
CA VAL A 302 -33.15 -26.52 18.41
C VAL A 302 -34.51 -25.89 18.14
N GLU A 303 -34.84 -25.57 16.90
CA GLU A 303 -36.17 -25.05 16.55
C GLU A 303 -37.28 -26.03 16.94
N ALA A 304 -37.04 -27.35 16.83
CA ALA A 304 -38.01 -28.38 17.21
C ALA A 304 -38.33 -28.40 18.71
N LEU A 305 -37.43 -27.90 19.57
CA LEU A 305 -37.68 -27.75 21.01
C LEU A 305 -38.63 -26.58 21.33
N PHE A 306 -38.76 -25.63 20.39
CA PHE A 306 -39.61 -24.45 20.53
C PHE A 306 -40.87 -24.51 19.66
N GLU A 307 -41.02 -25.51 18.78
CA GLU A 307 -42.23 -25.70 17.94
C GLU A 307 -43.55 -25.69 18.71
N ASP A 308 -43.58 -26.20 19.94
CA ASP A 308 -44.78 -26.19 20.79
C ASP A 308 -45.06 -24.79 21.36
N TYR A 309 -44.01 -24.04 21.69
CA TYR A 309 -44.10 -22.66 22.13
C TYR A 309 -44.55 -21.76 20.98
N ASP A 310 -43.97 -21.94 19.80
CA ASP A 310 -44.29 -21.19 18.58
C ASP A 310 -45.73 -21.47 18.13
N ARG A 311 -46.20 -22.73 18.19
CA ARG A 311 -47.61 -23.07 17.93
C ARG A 311 -48.57 -22.44 18.94
N GLN A 312 -48.20 -22.41 20.22
CA GLN A 312 -49.02 -21.73 21.23
C GLN A 312 -49.03 -20.22 21.01
N GLN A 313 -47.91 -19.63 20.60
CA GLN A 313 -47.80 -18.22 20.30
C GLN A 313 -48.61 -17.86 19.05
N GLU A 314 -48.52 -18.64 17.96
CA GLU A 314 -49.34 -18.47 16.75
C GLU A 314 -50.83 -18.66 17.05
N ALA A 315 -51.21 -19.68 17.83
CA ALA A 315 -52.60 -19.89 18.23
C ALA A 315 -53.12 -18.71 19.09
N ALA A 316 -52.30 -18.17 19.99
CA ALA A 316 -52.62 -16.98 20.77
C ALA A 316 -52.71 -15.73 19.89
N LEU A 317 -51.83 -15.59 18.90
CA LEU A 317 -51.84 -14.49 17.94
C LEU A 317 -53.10 -14.53 17.07
N LEU A 318 -53.44 -15.70 16.53
CA LEU A 318 -54.64 -15.94 15.72
C LEU A 318 -55.93 -15.74 16.53
N ALA A 319 -55.95 -16.16 17.80
CA ALA A 319 -57.06 -15.90 18.72
C ALA A 319 -57.21 -14.43 19.13
N SER A 320 -56.15 -13.62 18.94
CA SER A 320 -56.15 -12.18 19.21
C SER A 320 -56.59 -11.32 18.01
N ILE A 321 -56.81 -11.93 16.84
CA ILE A 321 -57.32 -11.23 15.65
C ILE A 321 -58.85 -11.12 15.75
N PRO A 322 -59.43 -9.92 15.80
CA PRO A 322 -60.88 -9.76 15.79
C PRO A 322 -61.48 -10.22 14.45
N GLU A 323 -62.57 -10.99 14.54
CA GLU A 323 -63.26 -11.69 13.44
C GLU A 323 -63.76 -10.78 12.29
N SER A 324 -63.65 -9.46 12.43
CA SER A 324 -64.06 -8.46 11.44
C SER A 324 -62.96 -8.03 10.46
N ALA A 325 -61.76 -8.62 10.50
CA ALA A 325 -60.60 -8.20 9.70
C ALA A 325 -60.26 -9.13 8.51
N ILE A 326 -61.19 -9.99 8.07
CA ILE A 326 -61.02 -10.80 6.86
C ILE A 326 -61.90 -10.20 5.75
N PRO A 327 -61.33 -9.50 4.75
CA PRO A 327 -62.07 -9.10 3.56
C PRO A 327 -62.31 -10.34 2.66
N ASP A 328 -63.56 -10.56 2.25
CA ASP A 328 -64.03 -11.71 1.45
C ASP A 328 -63.52 -11.75 -0.02
N ASP A 329 -62.52 -10.95 -0.41
CA ASP A 329 -62.01 -10.92 -1.79
C ASP A 329 -60.50 -11.21 -1.85
N PHE A 330 -60.13 -12.48 -1.64
CA PHE A 330 -58.92 -13.05 -2.23
C PHE A 330 -59.18 -14.51 -2.62
N SER A 331 -59.39 -14.74 -3.93
CA SER A 331 -59.31 -16.07 -4.51
C SER A 331 -57.86 -16.57 -4.38
N SER A 332 -57.64 -17.49 -3.46
CA SER A 332 -56.37 -18.18 -3.30
C SER A 332 -56.02 -18.96 -4.58
N VAL A 333 -54.87 -18.63 -5.16
CA VAL A 333 -54.21 -19.53 -6.11
C VAL A 333 -53.72 -20.73 -5.30
N TYR A 334 -54.47 -21.82 -5.40
CA TYR A 334 -54.06 -23.13 -4.89
C TYR A 334 -52.81 -23.60 -5.65
N VAL A 335 -51.64 -23.53 -5.00
CA VAL A 335 -50.45 -24.25 -5.43
C VAL A 335 -50.53 -25.64 -4.80
N PRO A 336 -50.65 -26.73 -5.57
CA PRO A 336 -50.68 -28.07 -5.00
C PRO A 336 -49.34 -28.39 -4.33
N PRO A 337 -49.32 -29.14 -3.21
CA PRO A 337 -48.07 -29.64 -2.66
C PRO A 337 -47.41 -30.56 -3.70
N LEU A 338 -46.10 -30.41 -3.90
CA LEU A 338 -45.29 -31.31 -4.72
C LEU A 338 -45.24 -32.71 -4.06
N THR A 339 -46.30 -33.51 -4.24
CA THR A 339 -46.27 -34.95 -3.98
C THR A 339 -45.66 -35.65 -5.19
N HIS A 340 -44.33 -35.67 -5.28
CA HIS A 340 -43.54 -36.74 -5.89
C HIS A 340 -42.10 -36.65 -5.39
N VAL A 341 -41.90 -36.99 -4.12
CA VAL A 341 -40.58 -37.39 -3.62
C VAL A 341 -40.36 -38.83 -4.06
N HIS A 342 -39.43 -39.03 -4.99
CA HIS A 342 -38.89 -40.36 -5.28
C HIS A 342 -38.24 -40.90 -3.98
N PRO A 343 -38.50 -42.16 -3.58
CA PRO A 343 -37.93 -42.70 -2.37
C PRO A 343 -36.46 -43.03 -2.61
N LEU A 344 -35.56 -42.21 -2.09
CA LEU A 344 -34.20 -42.64 -1.77
C LEU A 344 -34.11 -42.80 -0.24
N LYS A 345 -34.36 -44.03 0.20
CA LYS A 345 -33.88 -44.58 1.48
C LYS A 345 -32.96 -45.77 1.10
N PRO A 346 -32.02 -46.19 1.95
CA PRO A 346 -31.13 -45.46 2.85
C PRO A 346 -29.66 -45.91 2.65
N GLN A 347 -28.70 -44.99 2.56
CA GLN A 347 -27.25 -45.33 2.61
C GLN A 347 -26.51 -44.53 3.70
N LEU A 348 -27.26 -43.97 4.65
CA LEU A 348 -26.72 -43.19 5.77
C LEU A 348 -26.28 -44.02 6.98
N GLU A 349 -26.39 -45.35 6.95
CA GLU A 349 -25.88 -46.22 8.03
C GLU A 349 -24.44 -46.74 7.79
N THR A 350 -23.82 -46.46 6.64
CA THR A 350 -22.42 -46.86 6.37
C THR A 350 -21.40 -45.74 6.53
N LEU A 351 -21.82 -44.50 6.81
CA LEU A 351 -20.91 -43.36 6.98
C LEU A 351 -20.57 -43.04 8.44
N GLU A 352 -21.31 -43.60 9.42
CA GLU A 352 -21.01 -43.44 10.85
C GLU A 352 -19.93 -44.41 11.35
N GLU A 353 -19.69 -45.55 10.68
CA GLU A 353 -18.61 -46.50 11.04
C GLU A 353 -17.24 -46.18 10.40
N GLU A 354 -17.20 -45.41 9.30
CA GLU A 354 -15.92 -45.03 8.65
C GLU A 354 -15.25 -43.80 9.29
N PHE A 355 -15.99 -43.02 10.09
CA PHE A 355 -15.42 -41.89 10.83
C PHE A 355 -14.70 -42.30 12.14
N GLU A 356 -14.91 -43.53 12.64
CA GLU A 356 -14.21 -44.06 13.82
C GLU A 356 -12.91 -44.81 13.49
N ARG A 357 -12.61 -45.11 12.23
CA ARG A 357 -11.34 -45.74 11.83
C ARG A 357 -10.37 -44.73 11.24
N GLY A 358 -9.47 -44.27 12.11
CA GLY A 358 -8.48 -43.25 11.82
C GLY A 358 -7.66 -43.49 10.56
N PHE A 359 -7.53 -42.42 9.76
CA PHE A 359 -6.43 -42.23 8.84
C PHE A 359 -5.49 -41.15 9.36
N SER A 360 -4.24 -41.56 9.51
CA SER A 360 -3.07 -40.77 9.87
C SER A 360 -2.69 -39.84 8.70
N ALA A 361 -2.67 -38.53 8.93
CA ALA A 361 -2.08 -37.56 8.00
C ALA A 361 -0.70 -37.11 8.54
N PRO A 362 0.36 -37.08 7.71
CA PRO A 362 1.67 -36.59 8.12
C PRO A 362 1.73 -35.05 8.06
N GLY A 363 2.06 -34.45 9.20
CA GLY A 363 2.99 -33.31 9.33
C GLY A 363 2.63 -31.96 8.70
N ALA A 364 1.93 -31.11 9.45
CA ALA A 364 2.10 -29.65 9.36
C ALA A 364 2.44 -29.13 10.76
N VAL A 365 3.72 -28.78 10.95
CA VAL A 365 4.29 -28.24 12.19
C VAL A 365 4.15 -26.72 12.17
N TYR A 366 3.45 -26.15 13.15
CA TYR A 366 3.66 -24.78 13.60
C TYR A 366 4.30 -24.84 14.98
N GLY A 367 5.50 -24.28 15.09
CA GLY A 367 6.24 -24.16 16.35
C GLY A 367 7.46 -23.27 16.17
N ALA A 368 7.34 -22.03 16.65
CA ALA A 368 8.46 -21.13 16.88
C ALA A 368 9.35 -21.67 18.01
N ALA A 369 10.68 -21.63 17.83
CA ALA A 369 11.65 -21.60 18.91
C ALA A 369 12.92 -20.85 18.46
N TYR A 370 13.48 -20.09 19.41
CA TYR A 370 14.61 -19.17 19.32
C TYR A 370 15.91 -19.74 18.74
N GLY A 371 16.59 -18.90 17.95
CA GLY A 371 18.04 -18.63 18.08
C GLY A 371 19.04 -19.67 17.58
N ALA A 372 19.40 -19.61 16.30
CA ALA A 372 20.75 -19.90 15.82
C ALA A 372 20.96 -19.20 14.46
N ALA A 373 22.13 -18.58 14.30
CA ALA A 373 22.60 -17.97 13.05
C ALA A 373 22.54 -18.93 11.86
N TYR A 374 22.38 -18.40 10.63
CA TYR A 374 22.97 -18.80 9.34
C TYR A 374 22.06 -18.37 8.16
N ASP A 375 22.63 -17.58 7.25
CA ASP A 375 22.28 -17.25 5.85
C ASP A 375 20.82 -17.16 5.38
N GLU A 376 20.44 -15.96 4.93
CA GLU A 376 19.36 -15.69 3.99
C GLU A 376 19.74 -16.16 2.58
N ASP A 377 18.93 -17.03 1.97
CA ASP A 377 18.43 -16.90 0.60
C ASP A 377 17.58 -18.13 0.19
N GLN A 378 16.49 -17.86 -0.55
CA GLN A 378 15.60 -18.78 -1.32
C GLN A 378 14.27 -19.22 -0.67
N ALA A 379 13.17 -18.70 -1.23
CA ALA A 379 11.85 -19.33 -1.18
C ALA A 379 11.90 -20.76 -1.74
N PRO A 380 11.04 -21.71 -1.29
CA PRO A 380 11.00 -23.05 -1.86
C PRO A 380 10.40 -22.98 -3.26
N GLN A 381 11.26 -22.88 -4.27
CA GLN A 381 10.94 -23.41 -5.59
C GLN A 381 10.71 -24.91 -5.41
N ASP A 382 9.71 -25.46 -6.08
CA ASP A 382 9.37 -26.88 -6.07
C ASP A 382 10.49 -27.70 -6.73
N ARG A 383 11.61 -27.90 -6.02
CA ARG A 383 12.88 -28.46 -6.51
C ARG A 383 12.74 -29.91 -7.02
N THR A 384 11.66 -30.59 -6.65
CA THR A 384 11.29 -31.95 -7.09
C THR A 384 10.94 -32.03 -8.58
N SER A 385 10.47 -30.93 -9.18
CA SER A 385 10.02 -30.90 -10.58
C SER A 385 11.16 -30.88 -11.62
N SER A 386 12.41 -30.62 -11.22
CA SER A 386 13.56 -30.54 -12.12
C SER A 386 14.58 -31.69 -11.96
N ILE A 387 14.26 -32.72 -11.17
CA ILE A 387 15.17 -33.85 -10.90
C ILE A 387 15.16 -34.82 -12.10
N PRO A 388 16.32 -35.16 -12.71
CA PRO A 388 16.41 -36.16 -13.77
C PRO A 388 16.20 -37.58 -13.21
N ILE A 389 15.57 -38.48 -14.00
CA ILE A 389 15.22 -39.83 -13.53
C ILE A 389 16.42 -40.70 -13.14
N GLU A 390 17.63 -40.34 -13.60
CA GLU A 390 18.89 -41.00 -13.28
C GLU A 390 19.27 -40.88 -11.80
N GLU A 391 18.82 -39.82 -11.13
CA GLU A 391 19.09 -39.61 -9.69
C GLU A 391 18.25 -40.55 -8.79
N LEU A 392 17.21 -41.18 -9.34
CA LEU A 392 16.39 -42.17 -8.64
C LEU A 392 17.09 -43.53 -8.45
N GLN A 393 18.31 -43.70 -8.99
CA GLN A 393 19.14 -44.92 -8.87
C GLN A 393 18.40 -46.22 -9.24
N LEU A 394 17.55 -46.16 -10.27
CA LEU A 394 16.81 -47.30 -10.77
C LEU A 394 17.73 -48.27 -11.53
N SER A 395 17.30 -49.53 -11.65
CA SER A 395 17.98 -50.52 -12.49
C SER A 395 18.18 -50.04 -13.94
N THR A 396 19.26 -50.47 -14.58
CA THR A 396 19.61 -50.05 -15.96
C THR A 396 18.53 -50.42 -16.98
N ALA A 397 17.74 -51.46 -16.71
CA ALA A 397 16.57 -51.84 -17.49
C ALA A 397 15.41 -50.84 -17.32
N ALA A 398 15.13 -50.40 -16.10
CA ALA A 398 14.09 -49.39 -15.82
C ALA A 398 14.44 -48.04 -16.45
N LEU A 399 15.68 -47.57 -16.29
CA LEU A 399 16.13 -46.31 -16.90
C LEU A 399 16.05 -46.31 -18.43
N LYS A 400 16.46 -47.41 -19.08
CA LYS A 400 16.38 -47.51 -20.55
C LYS A 400 14.93 -47.56 -21.06
N ALA A 401 14.03 -48.20 -20.31
CA ALA A 401 12.60 -48.25 -20.66
C ALA A 401 11.96 -46.85 -20.55
N LEU A 402 12.22 -46.12 -19.45
CA LEU A 402 11.68 -44.77 -19.23
C LEU A 402 12.21 -43.77 -20.27
N LYS A 403 13.51 -43.80 -20.58
CA LYS A 403 14.08 -42.94 -21.64
C LYS A 403 13.50 -43.24 -23.03
N ARG A 404 13.23 -44.51 -23.36
CA ARG A 404 12.56 -44.87 -24.63
C ARG A 404 11.13 -44.36 -24.69
N ALA A 405 10.46 -44.25 -23.54
CA ALA A 405 9.13 -43.66 -23.41
C ALA A 405 9.15 -42.12 -23.33
N GLN A 406 10.30 -41.47 -23.55
CA GLN A 406 10.49 -40.01 -23.45
C GLN A 406 10.20 -39.42 -22.07
N ILE A 407 10.35 -40.23 -21.01
CA ILE A 407 10.22 -39.80 -19.62
C ILE A 407 11.63 -39.58 -19.10
N ASN A 408 12.02 -38.31 -18.91
CA ASN A 408 13.40 -37.94 -18.58
C ASN A 408 13.52 -37.26 -17.20
N THR A 409 12.41 -36.72 -16.68
CA THR A 409 12.38 -36.02 -15.38
C THR A 409 11.32 -36.61 -14.44
N VAL A 410 11.46 -36.34 -13.14
CA VAL A 410 10.45 -36.73 -12.14
C VAL A 410 9.11 -36.05 -12.43
N ALA A 411 9.10 -34.82 -12.97
CA ALA A 411 7.87 -34.14 -13.38
C ALA A 411 7.08 -34.88 -14.46
N ASP A 412 7.77 -35.56 -15.39
CA ASP A 412 7.12 -36.39 -16.41
C ASP A 412 6.40 -37.59 -15.77
N VAL A 413 6.99 -38.16 -14.71
CA VAL A 413 6.42 -39.30 -13.97
C VAL A 413 5.19 -38.89 -13.15
N LEU A 414 5.17 -37.66 -12.60
CA LEU A 414 4.02 -37.12 -11.86
C LEU A 414 2.79 -36.86 -12.74
N ASN A 415 2.93 -36.98 -14.07
CA ASN A 415 1.82 -36.91 -15.01
C ASN A 415 1.22 -38.29 -15.34
N LEU A 416 1.74 -39.37 -14.75
CA LEU A 416 1.32 -40.74 -15.03
C LEU A 416 0.69 -41.38 -13.78
N THR A 417 -0.32 -42.22 -13.98
CA THR A 417 -0.88 -43.06 -12.92
C THR A 417 -0.13 -44.39 -12.79
N GLN A 418 -0.38 -45.13 -11.69
CA GLN A 418 0.20 -46.47 -11.55
C GLN A 418 -0.25 -47.44 -12.65
N GLU A 419 -1.45 -47.25 -13.21
CA GLU A 419 -1.94 -48.03 -14.35
C GLU A 419 -1.27 -47.61 -15.66
N ASP A 420 -1.06 -46.31 -15.88
CA ASP A 420 -0.40 -45.81 -17.09
C ASP A 420 1.04 -46.33 -17.18
N LEU A 421 1.73 -46.52 -16.03
CA LEU A 421 3.06 -47.14 -15.99
C LEU A 421 3.06 -48.59 -16.51
N GLN A 422 1.96 -49.33 -16.33
CA GLN A 422 1.85 -50.71 -16.83
C GLN A 422 1.63 -50.78 -18.34
N GLN A 423 1.16 -49.68 -18.94
CA GLN A 423 0.91 -49.56 -20.38
C GLN A 423 2.17 -49.12 -21.16
N ILE A 424 3.25 -48.71 -20.48
CA ILE A 424 4.49 -48.31 -21.12
C ILE A 424 5.19 -49.51 -21.75
N GLN A 425 5.38 -49.44 -23.07
CA GLN A 425 6.05 -50.48 -23.84
C GLN A 425 7.47 -50.70 -23.32
N TYR A 426 7.82 -51.96 -23.03
CA TYR A 426 9.12 -52.41 -22.50
C TYR A 426 9.42 -52.07 -21.02
N LEU A 427 8.46 -51.53 -20.25
CA LEU A 427 8.59 -51.41 -18.80
C LEU A 427 8.03 -52.67 -18.11
N SER A 428 8.89 -53.44 -17.43
CA SER A 428 8.44 -54.64 -16.72
C SER A 428 7.71 -54.29 -15.41
N GLN A 429 6.80 -55.14 -14.95
CA GLN A 429 6.11 -54.94 -13.65
C GLN A 429 7.08 -54.76 -12.48
N LYS A 430 8.24 -55.46 -12.52
CA LYS A 430 9.30 -55.32 -11.50
C LYS A 430 9.94 -53.92 -11.54
N SER A 431 10.19 -53.39 -12.74
CA SER A 431 10.76 -52.05 -12.95
C SER A 431 9.78 -50.93 -12.60
N ALA A 432 8.49 -51.09 -12.89
CA ALA A 432 7.45 -50.13 -12.49
C ALA A 432 7.33 -50.05 -10.96
N ARG A 433 7.39 -51.20 -10.28
CA ARG A 433 7.35 -51.26 -8.81
C ARG A 433 8.61 -50.68 -8.15
N GLU A 434 9.76 -50.87 -8.80
CA GLU A 434 11.03 -50.23 -8.42
C GLU A 434 10.94 -48.69 -8.48
N LEU A 435 10.34 -48.15 -9.55
CA LEU A 435 10.10 -46.71 -9.70
C LEU A 435 9.16 -46.16 -8.62
N ILE A 436 8.02 -46.81 -8.36
CA ILE A 436 7.05 -46.38 -7.34
C ILE A 436 7.71 -46.36 -5.95
N ASN A 437 8.46 -47.40 -5.61
CA ASN A 437 9.17 -47.46 -4.33
C ASN A 437 10.25 -46.37 -4.22
N ALA A 438 10.99 -46.09 -5.30
CA ALA A 438 12.02 -45.05 -5.31
C ALA A 438 11.42 -43.65 -5.10
N LEU A 439 10.30 -43.34 -5.74
CA LEU A 439 9.57 -42.07 -5.56
C LEU A 439 9.05 -41.91 -4.12
N GLN A 440 8.49 -42.98 -3.55
CA GLN A 440 7.95 -42.94 -2.20
C GLN A 440 9.06 -42.82 -1.13
N GLN A 441 10.12 -43.61 -1.24
CA GLN A 441 11.18 -43.64 -0.22
C GLN A 441 12.12 -42.44 -0.27
N ARG A 442 12.37 -41.87 -1.46
CA ARG A 442 13.36 -40.78 -1.62
C ARG A 442 12.74 -39.40 -1.73
N LEU A 443 11.58 -39.29 -2.37
CA LEU A 443 10.92 -38.00 -2.59
C LEU A 443 9.62 -37.85 -1.79
N GLY A 444 9.16 -38.92 -1.12
CA GLY A 444 7.90 -38.90 -0.37
C GLY A 444 6.66 -38.81 -1.27
N ILE A 445 6.79 -39.10 -2.58
CA ILE A 445 5.72 -38.92 -3.55
C ILE A 445 5.02 -40.25 -3.82
N THR A 446 3.70 -40.25 -3.69
CA THR A 446 2.84 -41.41 -4.00
C THR A 446 2.05 -41.13 -5.27
N LEU A 447 2.19 -42.00 -6.28
CA LEU A 447 1.42 -41.90 -7.52
C LEU A 447 -0.01 -42.43 -7.31
N PRO A 448 -1.04 -41.76 -7.85
CA PRO A 448 -2.44 -42.20 -7.74
C PRO A 448 -2.66 -43.54 -8.47
N SER A 449 -3.50 -44.40 -7.88
CA SER A 449 -3.80 -45.74 -8.40
C SER A 449 -4.80 -45.75 -9.56
N GLU A 450 -5.72 -44.78 -9.62
CA GLU A 450 -6.73 -44.66 -10.68
C GLU A 450 -6.66 -43.29 -11.39
N LYS A 451 -7.14 -43.21 -12.64
CA LYS A 451 -7.28 -41.95 -13.37
C LYS A 451 -8.35 -41.07 -12.71
N ASN A 452 -7.92 -40.11 -11.91
CA ASN A 452 -8.77 -39.01 -11.47
C ASN A 452 -9.07 -38.10 -12.68
N GLU A 453 -10.28 -38.18 -13.24
CA GLU A 453 -10.70 -37.36 -14.38
C GLU A 453 -10.55 -35.86 -14.08
N ASP A 454 -10.71 -35.44 -12.82
CA ASP A 454 -10.57 -34.05 -12.37
C ASP A 454 -9.14 -33.49 -12.51
N ILE A 455 -8.10 -34.33 -12.36
CA ILE A 455 -6.68 -33.90 -12.50
C ILE A 455 -6.27 -33.86 -13.97
N ALA A 456 -6.86 -34.71 -14.82
CA ALA A 456 -6.64 -34.70 -16.26
C ALA A 456 -7.25 -33.44 -16.91
N VAL A 457 -8.41 -32.99 -16.41
CA VAL A 457 -9.04 -31.72 -16.83
C VAL A 457 -8.15 -30.52 -16.48
N LEU A 458 -7.63 -30.45 -15.25
CA LEU A 458 -6.76 -29.36 -14.79
C LEU A 458 -5.43 -29.30 -15.57
N LYS A 459 -4.78 -30.43 -15.87
CA LYS A 459 -3.53 -30.45 -16.66
C LYS A 459 -3.75 -30.20 -18.16
N SER A 460 -4.94 -30.49 -18.69
CA SER A 460 -5.29 -30.17 -20.09
C SER A 460 -5.51 -28.66 -20.31
N LEU A 461 -5.81 -27.91 -19.24
CA LEU A 461 -5.97 -26.46 -19.23
C LEU A 461 -4.61 -25.74 -19.16
N GLU A 462 -3.62 -26.28 -18.45
CA GLU A 462 -2.29 -25.67 -18.32
C GLU A 462 -1.41 -25.81 -19.58
N ARG A 463 -1.64 -26.83 -20.44
CA ARG A 463 -0.88 -27.00 -21.70
C ARG A 463 -1.44 -26.23 -22.89
N ARG A 464 -2.57 -25.53 -22.76
CA ARG A 464 -3.10 -24.66 -23.81
C ARG A 464 -2.77 -23.21 -23.49
N GLY A 465 -1.72 -22.70 -24.13
CA GLY A 465 -1.68 -21.27 -24.43
C GLY A 465 -3.00 -20.86 -25.09
N THR A 466 -3.52 -19.70 -24.69
CA THR A 466 -4.73 -19.02 -25.18
C THR A 466 -5.32 -19.61 -26.47
N PRO A 467 -6.50 -20.25 -26.45
CA PRO A 467 -7.19 -20.56 -27.68
C PRO A 467 -7.75 -19.26 -28.28
N ALA A 468 -7.51 -19.05 -29.57
CA ALA A 468 -8.34 -18.18 -30.39
C ALA A 468 -9.82 -18.63 -30.27
N PRO A 469 -10.80 -17.72 -30.39
CA PRO A 469 -12.20 -18.04 -30.16
C PRO A 469 -12.68 -19.17 -31.09
N SER A 470 -13.30 -20.21 -30.52
CA SER A 470 -13.90 -21.32 -31.26
C SER A 470 -15.01 -20.85 -32.21
N PRO A 471 -15.17 -21.50 -33.37
CA PRO A 471 -16.13 -21.10 -34.40
C PRO A 471 -17.58 -21.47 -34.01
N ALA A 472 -18.52 -20.71 -34.57
CA ALA A 472 -19.96 -20.89 -34.47
C ALA A 472 -20.42 -22.31 -34.93
N PRO A 473 -21.59 -22.80 -34.49
CA PRO A 473 -22.07 -24.15 -34.75
C PRO A 473 -22.24 -24.50 -36.24
N GLU A 474 -22.03 -25.78 -36.53
CA GLU A 474 -21.88 -26.47 -37.83
C GLU A 474 -23.06 -26.42 -38.82
N PHE A 475 -23.96 -25.43 -38.75
CA PHE A 475 -25.06 -25.31 -39.73
C PHE A 475 -24.70 -24.47 -40.98
N LEU A 476 -23.53 -23.82 -41.03
CA LEU A 476 -23.21 -22.85 -42.09
C LEU A 476 -22.02 -23.21 -43.01
N THR A 477 -21.55 -24.45 -43.04
CA THR A 477 -20.41 -24.82 -43.92
C THR A 477 -20.69 -26.01 -44.82
N ARG A 478 -21.44 -25.76 -45.90
CA ARG A 478 -21.24 -26.49 -47.15
C ARG A 478 -21.05 -25.47 -48.28
N SER A 479 -19.80 -25.20 -48.62
CA SER A 479 -19.45 -24.73 -49.97
C SER A 479 -18.51 -25.76 -50.59
N ARG A 480 -18.99 -26.42 -51.64
CA ARG A 480 -18.13 -27.13 -52.59
C ARG A 480 -17.18 -26.11 -53.20
N GLY A 481 -15.92 -26.51 -53.34
CA GLY A 481 -14.81 -25.64 -53.68
C GLY A 481 -14.97 -24.87 -54.98
N LEU A 482 -14.38 -23.67 -54.98
CA LEU A 482 -13.77 -22.97 -56.11
C LEU A 482 -12.93 -21.83 -55.49
N SER A 483 -11.61 -21.89 -55.66
CA SER A 483 -10.66 -20.87 -55.18
C SER A 483 -10.95 -19.53 -55.86
N ARG A 484 -11.09 -18.45 -55.07
CA ARG A 484 -11.16 -17.06 -55.56
C ARG A 484 -10.12 -16.19 -54.85
N PRO A 485 -9.53 -15.19 -55.55
CA PRO A 485 -8.46 -14.37 -55.01
C PRO A 485 -8.98 -13.38 -53.97
N PRO A 486 -8.12 -12.81 -53.10
CA PRO A 486 -8.55 -12.01 -51.96
C PRO A 486 -9.18 -10.69 -52.42
N LEU A 487 -10.36 -10.39 -51.87
CA LEU A 487 -11.14 -9.17 -52.13
C LEU A 487 -10.56 -7.95 -51.41
N SER A 488 -10.77 -6.78 -52.00
CA SER A 488 -10.25 -5.49 -51.55
C SER A 488 -11.00 -4.92 -50.34
N LYS A 489 -10.40 -3.94 -49.62
CA LYS A 489 -10.97 -3.34 -48.39
C LYS A 489 -12.37 -2.73 -48.57
N SER A 490 -12.76 -2.30 -49.78
CA SER A 490 -14.11 -1.78 -50.07
C SER A 490 -15.17 -2.87 -50.11
N ASP A 491 -14.81 -4.10 -50.47
CA ASP A 491 -15.76 -5.22 -50.56
C ASP A 491 -16.07 -5.83 -49.19
N ARG A 492 -15.17 -5.68 -48.20
CA ARG A 492 -15.42 -6.06 -46.80
C ARG A 492 -16.48 -5.18 -46.14
N GLN A 493 -16.52 -3.88 -46.44
CA GLN A 493 -17.54 -2.97 -45.90
C GLN A 493 -18.95 -3.29 -46.43
N GLY A 494 -19.07 -3.79 -47.66
CA GLY A 494 -20.36 -4.22 -48.22
C GLY A 494 -20.93 -5.50 -47.61
N PHE A 495 -20.06 -6.43 -47.19
CA PHE A 495 -20.46 -7.69 -46.55
C PHE A 495 -20.85 -7.54 -45.07
N ASP A 496 -20.20 -6.64 -44.32
CA ASP A 496 -20.58 -6.33 -42.93
C ASP A 496 -21.96 -5.65 -42.85
N LEU A 497 -22.36 -4.89 -43.86
CA LEU A 497 -23.69 -4.25 -43.94
C LEU A 497 -24.83 -5.25 -44.16
N LEU A 498 -24.59 -6.40 -44.81
CA LEU A 498 -25.59 -7.47 -44.98
C LEU A 498 -25.80 -8.28 -43.68
N LEU A 499 -24.76 -8.39 -42.86
CA LEU A 499 -24.80 -8.98 -41.51
C LEU A 499 -25.33 -8.02 -40.44
N ALA A 500 -25.68 -6.79 -40.77
CA ALA A 500 -26.22 -5.81 -39.81
C ALA A 500 -27.75 -5.86 -39.69
N TYR A 501 -28.47 -6.44 -40.66
CA TYR A 501 -29.95 -6.46 -40.68
C TYR A 501 -30.57 -7.23 -39.51
N ASN A 502 -29.97 -8.34 -39.10
CA ASN A 502 -30.38 -9.13 -37.93
C ASN A 502 -30.16 -8.38 -36.60
N MET A 503 -29.26 -7.39 -36.57
CA MET A 503 -28.95 -6.55 -35.41
C MET A 503 -29.73 -5.22 -35.42
N MET A 504 -30.51 -4.92 -36.46
CA MET A 504 -31.33 -3.71 -36.47
C MET A 504 -32.62 -3.90 -35.66
N ARG A 505 -32.89 -2.97 -34.74
CA ARG A 505 -34.10 -2.94 -33.91
C ARG A 505 -34.74 -1.56 -33.93
N LEU A 506 -36.06 -1.55 -33.78
CA LEU A 506 -36.84 -0.34 -33.53
C LEU A 506 -36.75 -0.02 -32.04
N GLY A 507 -36.45 1.23 -31.69
CA GLY A 507 -36.44 1.65 -30.28
C GLY A 507 -37.83 1.47 -29.63
N GLY A 508 -37.83 1.03 -28.37
CA GLY A 508 -39.05 0.82 -27.58
C GLY A 508 -39.92 2.08 -27.44
N ALA A 509 -41.20 1.90 -27.10
CA ALA A 509 -42.19 2.99 -27.04
C ALA A 509 -41.80 4.14 -26.09
N ASN A 510 -40.99 3.83 -25.08
CA ASN A 510 -40.56 4.72 -24.01
C ASN A 510 -39.26 5.48 -24.38
N ASN A 511 -38.56 5.06 -25.43
CA ASN A 511 -37.29 5.67 -25.86
C ASN A 511 -37.55 6.68 -26.98
N HIS A 512 -37.89 7.91 -26.61
CA HIS A 512 -38.26 8.98 -27.56
C HIS A 512 -37.17 9.29 -28.61
N ALA A 513 -35.89 9.05 -28.31
CA ALA A 513 -34.79 9.29 -29.24
C ALA A 513 -34.67 8.24 -30.35
N LYS A 514 -35.02 6.97 -30.04
CA LYS A 514 -34.92 5.83 -30.96
C LYS A 514 -36.27 5.35 -31.51
N ARG A 515 -37.39 5.88 -31.01
CA ARG A 515 -38.75 5.52 -31.42
C ARG A 515 -38.94 5.74 -32.92
N GLY A 516 -39.37 4.68 -33.63
CA GLY A 516 -39.65 4.74 -35.08
C GLY A 516 -38.42 4.73 -35.99
N LYS A 517 -37.20 4.61 -35.43
CA LYS A 517 -35.95 4.49 -36.20
C LYS A 517 -35.35 3.10 -35.99
N LEU A 518 -34.86 2.47 -37.06
CA LEU A 518 -34.08 1.24 -36.98
C LEU A 518 -32.63 1.60 -36.62
N SER A 519 -32.15 1.13 -35.48
CA SER A 519 -30.76 1.25 -35.04
C SER A 519 -30.13 -0.11 -34.91
N ILE A 520 -28.85 -0.23 -35.26
CA ILE A 520 -28.05 -1.44 -35.02
C ILE A 520 -27.74 -1.51 -33.52
N GLU A 521 -28.26 -2.54 -32.85
CA GLU A 521 -27.93 -2.85 -31.45
C GLU A 521 -26.59 -3.56 -31.33
N GLN A 522 -25.98 -3.45 -30.16
CA GLN A 522 -24.73 -4.13 -29.87
C GLN A 522 -24.97 -5.65 -29.80
N GLN A 523 -24.02 -6.44 -30.30
CA GLN A 523 -24.13 -7.91 -30.35
C GLN A 523 -24.38 -8.52 -28.95
N GLU A 524 -23.87 -7.88 -27.89
CA GLU A 524 -24.11 -8.26 -26.49
C GLU A 524 -25.58 -8.10 -26.07
N GLU A 525 -26.24 -7.01 -26.47
CA GLU A 525 -27.66 -6.77 -26.17
C GLU A 525 -28.55 -7.82 -26.85
N VAL A 526 -28.28 -8.11 -28.13
CA VAL A 526 -28.99 -9.15 -28.89
C VAL A 526 -28.80 -10.54 -28.27
N TYR A 527 -27.60 -10.83 -27.75
CA TYR A 527 -27.32 -12.07 -27.04
C TYR A 527 -28.08 -12.14 -25.70
N LEU A 528 -28.08 -11.07 -24.91
CA LEU A 528 -28.84 -10.98 -23.65
C LEU A 528 -30.36 -11.09 -23.88
N GLU A 529 -30.89 -10.47 -24.94
CA GLU A 529 -32.28 -10.63 -25.35
C GLU A 529 -32.58 -12.07 -25.76
N SER A 530 -31.68 -12.72 -26.49
CA SER A 530 -31.80 -14.14 -26.82
C SER A 530 -31.85 -14.99 -25.55
N LEU A 531 -30.97 -14.75 -24.57
CA LEU A 531 -31.00 -15.45 -23.29
C LEU A 531 -32.31 -15.20 -22.53
N LYS A 532 -32.81 -13.96 -22.48
CA LYS A 532 -34.12 -13.62 -21.89
C LYS A 532 -35.28 -14.31 -22.59
N ARG A 533 -35.29 -14.33 -23.93
CA ARG A 533 -36.32 -14.97 -24.74
C ARG A 533 -36.33 -16.49 -24.57
N HIS A 534 -35.15 -17.09 -24.44
CA HIS A 534 -34.99 -18.52 -24.17
C HIS A 534 -35.10 -18.85 -22.68
N GLN A 535 -35.41 -17.87 -21.81
CA GLN A 535 -35.50 -18.03 -20.36
C GLN A 535 -34.29 -18.76 -19.76
N VAL A 536 -33.09 -18.50 -20.29
CA VAL A 536 -31.86 -19.13 -19.81
C VAL A 536 -31.56 -18.59 -18.43
N VAL A 537 -31.78 -19.41 -17.41
CA VAL A 537 -31.40 -19.12 -16.03
C VAL A 537 -29.92 -19.44 -15.87
N VAL A 538 -29.11 -18.40 -15.62
CA VAL A 538 -27.70 -18.56 -15.27
C VAL A 538 -27.60 -18.61 -13.76
N ASN A 539 -27.29 -19.79 -13.22
CA ASN A 539 -26.98 -19.94 -11.80
C ASN A 539 -25.49 -19.61 -11.60
N PHE A 540 -25.19 -18.73 -10.67
CA PHE A 540 -23.80 -18.45 -10.25
C PHE A 540 -23.70 -18.53 -8.73
N ASN A 541 -22.54 -18.99 -8.25
CA ASN A 541 -22.30 -19.12 -6.82
C ASN A 541 -21.93 -17.74 -6.24
N VAL A 542 -22.88 -17.12 -5.55
CA VAL A 542 -22.71 -15.81 -4.92
C VAL A 542 -21.54 -15.81 -3.92
N LEU A 543 -21.35 -16.91 -3.18
CA LEU A 543 -20.26 -17.04 -2.21
C LEU A 543 -18.89 -17.02 -2.88
N GLU A 544 -18.75 -17.65 -4.04
CA GLU A 544 -17.51 -17.61 -4.83
C GLU A 544 -17.21 -16.20 -5.32
N ILE A 545 -18.23 -15.45 -5.77
CA ILE A 545 -18.04 -14.06 -6.23
C ILE A 545 -17.61 -13.16 -5.06
N VAL A 546 -18.24 -13.30 -3.89
CA VAL A 546 -17.85 -12.57 -2.68
C VAL A 546 -16.42 -12.94 -2.28
N GLN A 547 -16.09 -14.24 -2.27
CA GLN A 547 -14.75 -14.71 -1.92
C GLN A 547 -13.69 -14.19 -2.91
N GLN A 548 -14.00 -14.16 -4.21
CA GLN A 548 -13.12 -13.60 -5.23
C GLN A 548 -12.88 -12.11 -4.99
N ALA A 549 -13.93 -11.33 -4.70
CA ALA A 549 -13.78 -9.90 -4.39
C ALA A 549 -12.95 -9.66 -3.10
N VAL A 550 -13.09 -10.52 -2.09
CA VAL A 550 -12.24 -10.48 -0.89
C VAL A 550 -10.78 -10.80 -1.23
N ASN A 551 -10.52 -11.84 -2.03
CA ASN A 551 -9.18 -12.20 -2.46
C ASN A 551 -8.53 -11.09 -3.30
N ASP A 552 -9.29 -10.49 -4.22
CA ASP A 552 -8.85 -9.37 -5.04
C ASP A 552 -8.51 -8.17 -4.16
N ALA A 553 -9.34 -7.84 -3.16
CA ALA A 553 -9.04 -6.78 -2.21
C ALA A 553 -7.74 -7.08 -1.42
N GLN A 554 -7.61 -8.30 -0.89
CA GLN A 554 -6.45 -8.74 -0.13
C GLN A 554 -5.15 -8.78 -0.95
N SER A 555 -5.24 -8.87 -2.29
CA SER A 555 -4.05 -8.82 -3.16
C SER A 555 -3.19 -7.58 -2.97
N CYS A 556 -3.77 -6.44 -2.52
CA CYS A 556 -2.99 -5.23 -2.21
C CYS A 556 -1.96 -5.47 -1.08
N LEU A 557 -2.22 -6.39 -0.14
CA LEU A 557 -1.26 -6.80 0.91
C LEU A 557 -0.06 -7.57 0.35
N GLY A 558 -0.21 -8.19 -0.83
CA GLY A 558 0.87 -8.85 -1.57
C GLY A 558 1.63 -7.92 -2.51
N THR A 559 1.12 -6.72 -2.81
CA THR A 559 1.79 -5.76 -3.70
C THR A 559 3.18 -5.39 -3.17
N THR A 560 4.18 -5.41 -4.04
CA THR A 560 5.55 -5.04 -3.69
C THR A 560 5.60 -3.59 -3.20
N LEU A 561 6.23 -3.37 -2.05
CA LEU A 561 6.41 -2.03 -1.52
C LEU A 561 7.32 -1.21 -2.45
N PRO A 562 7.07 0.10 -2.63
CA PRO A 562 7.98 0.99 -3.35
C PRO A 562 9.38 0.99 -2.72
N PRO A 563 10.43 1.41 -3.46
CA PRO A 563 11.80 1.47 -2.92
C PRO A 563 11.88 2.24 -1.60
N GLY A 564 12.50 1.63 -0.58
CA GLY A 564 12.59 2.19 0.78
C GLY A 564 11.30 2.14 1.59
N GLY A 565 10.22 1.59 1.04
CA GLY A 565 8.98 1.31 1.77
C GLY A 565 9.16 0.15 2.74
N ILE A 566 8.56 0.30 3.92
CA ILE A 566 8.54 -0.73 4.97
C ILE A 566 7.09 -1.07 5.35
N ASN A 567 6.88 -2.30 5.81
CA ASN A 567 5.61 -2.65 6.45
C ASN A 567 5.57 -1.99 7.82
N VAL A 568 4.61 -1.07 8.02
CA VAL A 568 4.50 -0.30 9.27
C VAL A 568 4.36 -1.19 10.51
N ARG A 569 3.84 -2.41 10.37
CA ARG A 569 3.71 -3.34 11.49
C ARG A 569 5.05 -3.83 12.03
N THR A 570 6.06 -3.97 11.17
CA THR A 570 7.39 -4.43 11.62
C THR A 570 8.15 -3.35 12.39
N VAL A 571 7.70 -2.09 12.32
CA VAL A 571 8.40 -0.91 12.88
C VAL A 571 7.60 -0.13 13.92
N ALA A 572 6.31 -0.44 14.11
CA ALA A 572 5.44 0.24 15.08
C ALA A 572 5.86 0.02 16.54
N GLY A 573 6.64 -1.03 16.83
CA GLY A 573 7.04 -1.38 18.19
C GLY A 573 5.85 -1.92 19.00
N SER A 574 5.77 -1.55 20.28
CA SER A 574 4.75 -2.07 21.21
C SER A 574 3.47 -1.21 21.30
N PHE A 575 3.46 -0.03 20.69
CA PHE A 575 2.33 0.90 20.74
C PHE A 575 1.80 1.17 19.34
N ASP A 576 0.52 1.49 19.26
CA ASP A 576 -0.10 1.90 18.01
C ASP A 576 -0.19 3.43 17.92
N TYR A 577 0.08 3.97 16.73
CA TYR A 577 0.14 5.40 16.47
C TYR A 577 -0.77 5.76 15.30
N ALA A 578 -1.35 6.96 15.37
CA ALA A 578 -2.21 7.52 14.34
C ALA A 578 -1.62 8.80 13.73
N TYR A 579 -1.69 8.93 12.41
CA TYR A 579 -1.19 10.06 11.63
C TYR A 579 -2.33 10.62 10.80
N ARG A 580 -2.77 11.83 11.11
CA ARG A 580 -3.86 12.50 10.40
C ARG A 580 -3.32 13.32 9.23
N ALA A 581 -4.05 13.30 8.12
CA ALA A 581 -3.83 14.26 7.05
C ALA A 581 -4.39 15.64 7.45
N ASP A 582 -3.63 16.70 7.21
CA ASP A 582 -4.03 18.09 7.48
C ASP A 582 -5.16 18.55 6.53
N GLY A 583 -5.33 17.89 5.38
CA GLY A 583 -6.35 18.18 4.38
C GLY A 583 -7.15 16.95 3.92
N ARG A 584 -8.20 17.18 3.12
CA ARG A 584 -8.95 16.13 2.43
C ARG A 584 -8.14 15.57 1.27
N VAL A 585 -8.31 14.28 0.96
CA VAL A 585 -7.48 13.57 0.00
C VAL A 585 -8.30 12.70 -0.95
N ASP A 586 -7.74 12.46 -2.14
CA ASP A 586 -8.29 11.55 -3.15
C ASP A 586 -7.36 10.34 -3.32
N VAL A 587 -7.92 9.13 -3.28
CA VAL A 587 -7.20 7.86 -3.44
C VAL A 587 -8.07 6.89 -4.25
N PRO A 588 -7.70 6.56 -5.49
CA PRO A 588 -8.49 5.68 -6.35
C PRO A 588 -8.33 4.20 -6.00
N SER A 589 -9.28 3.38 -6.46
CA SER A 589 -9.31 1.92 -6.27
C SER A 589 -8.64 1.09 -7.34
N ASP A 590 -7.42 1.45 -7.69
CA ASP A 590 -6.64 0.83 -8.76
C ASP A 590 -5.60 -0.21 -8.28
N GLY A 591 -5.40 -0.34 -6.96
CA GLY A 591 -4.37 -1.21 -6.39
C GLY A 591 -2.94 -0.71 -6.57
N GLN A 592 -2.73 0.54 -7.00
CA GLN A 592 -1.42 1.18 -7.13
C GLN A 592 -1.10 2.06 -5.91
N PHE A 593 0.18 2.37 -5.71
CA PHE A 593 0.61 3.26 -4.64
C PHE A 593 0.48 4.73 -5.03
N HIS A 594 -0.30 5.48 -4.26
CA HIS A 594 -0.50 6.91 -4.40
C HIS A 594 0.15 7.67 -3.25
N SER A 595 0.78 8.80 -3.55
CA SER A 595 1.47 9.61 -2.54
C SER A 595 0.52 10.62 -1.89
N VAL A 596 0.30 10.46 -0.58
CA VAL A 596 -0.58 11.32 0.22
C VAL A 596 0.25 12.16 1.19
N ALA A 597 -0.02 13.46 1.25
CA ALA A 597 0.57 14.34 2.25
C ALA A 597 -0.19 14.22 3.58
N LEU A 598 0.53 14.03 4.69
CA LEU A 598 -0.10 13.95 6.01
C LEU A 598 0.04 15.27 6.76
N THR A 599 1.26 15.62 7.16
CA THR A 599 1.53 16.86 7.91
C THR A 599 2.94 17.36 7.66
N CYS A 600 3.19 18.63 7.97
CA CYS A 600 4.51 19.25 7.91
C CYS A 600 4.80 20.00 9.21
N LYS A 601 5.98 19.77 9.79
CA LYS A 601 6.43 20.43 11.03
C LYS A 601 7.86 20.91 10.91
N THR A 602 8.15 22.05 11.55
CA THR A 602 9.48 22.64 11.60
C THR A 602 10.21 22.20 12.87
N THR A 603 11.52 22.03 12.77
CA THR A 603 12.44 21.67 13.85
C THR A 603 13.79 22.38 13.63
N ASP A 604 14.58 22.50 14.70
CA ASP A 604 15.92 23.06 14.61
C ASP A 604 16.90 22.02 14.04
N VAL A 605 17.94 22.50 13.34
CA VAL A 605 19.00 21.66 12.77
C VAL A 605 20.35 22.02 13.38
N ASP A 606 21.04 21.01 13.91
CA ASP A 606 22.47 21.10 14.23
C ASP A 606 23.28 20.48 13.09
N LEU A 607 23.99 21.32 12.33
CA LEU A 607 24.84 20.88 11.22
C LEU A 607 26.25 20.59 11.73
N ARG A 608 26.70 19.34 11.58
CA ARG A 608 28.03 18.87 11.99
C ARG A 608 28.87 18.49 10.78
N TYR A 609 30.17 18.73 10.91
CA TYR A 609 31.17 18.30 9.95
C TYR A 609 32.02 17.21 10.60
N ILE A 610 32.06 16.03 10.01
CA ILE A 610 32.75 14.87 10.57
C ILE A 610 33.74 14.33 9.55
N VAL A 611 34.95 13.99 9.99
CA VAL A 611 35.96 13.33 9.16
C VAL A 611 36.60 12.18 9.93
N VAL A 612 36.94 11.11 9.21
CA VAL A 612 37.68 9.96 9.76
C VAL A 612 38.96 9.81 8.92
N PRO A 613 39.98 10.67 9.11
CA PRO A 613 41.03 10.88 8.11
C PRO A 613 41.87 9.64 7.78
N ARG A 614 41.86 8.64 8.67
CA ARG A 614 42.48 7.33 8.43
C ARG A 614 41.75 6.50 7.38
N GLU A 615 40.43 6.60 7.32
CA GLU A 615 39.57 5.82 6.42
C GLU A 615 39.22 6.66 5.17
N ASP A 616 38.85 7.93 5.35
CA ASP A 616 38.64 8.89 4.27
C ASP A 616 38.94 10.31 4.76
N THR A 617 39.66 11.07 3.93
CA THR A 617 40.02 12.48 4.20
C THR A 617 38.92 13.47 3.77
N ASN A 618 37.87 13.00 3.11
CA ASN A 618 36.69 13.81 2.81
C ASN A 618 35.89 14.15 4.08
N VAL A 619 35.49 15.41 4.20
CA VAL A 619 34.65 15.87 5.33
C VAL A 619 33.18 15.63 5.00
N PHE A 620 32.47 14.90 5.84
CA PHE A 620 31.06 14.60 5.69
C PHE A 620 30.21 15.58 6.48
N ARG A 621 29.12 16.05 5.87
CA ARG A 621 28.10 16.88 6.51
C ARG A 621 27.01 16.00 7.08
N ILE A 622 26.70 16.18 8.35
CA ILE A 622 25.62 15.48 9.05
C ILE A 622 24.68 16.53 9.63
N ALA A 623 23.40 16.44 9.32
CA ALA A 623 22.36 17.21 9.98
C ALA A 623 21.74 16.40 11.11
N GLN A 624 21.84 16.89 12.33
CA GLN A 624 21.12 16.34 13.47
C GLN A 624 19.80 17.10 13.64
N LEU A 625 18.71 16.35 13.61
CA LEU A 625 17.34 16.85 13.69
C LEU A 625 16.63 16.24 14.89
N ARG A 626 15.68 16.97 15.47
CA ARG A 626 14.77 16.43 16.48
C ARG A 626 13.42 16.11 15.85
N ASN A 627 12.81 14.97 16.17
CA ASN A 627 11.46 14.64 15.76
C ASN A 627 10.46 15.66 16.38
N PRO A 628 9.81 16.51 15.57
CA PRO A 628 8.89 17.55 16.06
C PRO A 628 7.48 17.02 16.33
N LEU A 629 7.17 15.77 15.98
CA LEU A 629 5.85 15.18 16.16
C LEU A 629 5.65 14.67 17.60
N LEU A 630 4.38 14.56 17.99
CA LEU A 630 3.95 13.86 19.21
C LEU A 630 3.88 12.33 19.02
N ALA A 631 4.10 11.85 17.79
CA ALA A 631 4.17 10.45 17.38
C ALA A 631 5.59 10.14 16.86
N PRO A 632 6.04 8.88 16.87
CA PRO A 632 7.32 8.51 16.29
C PRO A 632 7.34 8.78 14.78
N LEU A 633 8.50 9.13 14.23
CA LEU A 633 8.74 9.00 12.79
C LEU A 633 9.12 7.54 12.58
N LEU A 634 8.22 6.76 11.98
CA LEU A 634 8.49 5.35 11.67
C LEU A 634 9.63 5.23 10.66
N ALA A 635 10.39 4.13 10.71
CA ALA A 635 11.39 3.88 9.69
C ALA A 635 10.79 3.93 8.29
N GLY A 636 11.54 4.45 7.32
CA GLY A 636 11.05 4.64 5.95
C GLY A 636 11.99 5.50 5.12
N SER A 637 11.65 5.69 3.84
CA SER A 637 12.42 6.53 2.93
C SER A 637 12.23 8.01 3.22
N ALA A 638 13.30 8.78 3.04
CA ALA A 638 13.33 10.22 3.23
C ALA A 638 14.10 10.89 2.08
N ASP A 639 13.46 11.83 1.40
CA ASP A 639 14.12 12.72 0.45
C ASP A 639 14.64 13.95 1.17
N VAL A 640 15.90 14.30 0.93
CA VAL A 640 16.59 15.38 1.62
C VAL A 640 16.90 16.51 0.65
N TYR A 641 16.44 17.70 0.98
CA TYR A 641 16.67 18.94 0.26
C TYR A 641 17.41 19.93 1.15
N VAL A 642 18.36 20.66 0.59
CA VAL A 642 19.10 21.74 1.27
C VAL A 642 18.98 23.00 0.43
N ASP A 643 18.49 24.09 1.03
CA ASP A 643 18.35 25.40 0.38
C ASP A 643 17.55 25.36 -0.95
N GLY A 644 16.58 24.44 -1.04
CA GLY A 644 15.71 24.26 -2.20
C GLY A 644 16.21 23.23 -3.21
N GLU A 645 17.45 22.76 -3.11
CA GLU A 645 18.03 21.76 -4.02
C GLU A 645 17.92 20.34 -3.44
N TYR A 646 17.60 19.37 -4.30
CA TYR A 646 17.58 17.96 -3.92
C TYR A 646 19.02 17.45 -3.75
N ILE A 647 19.30 16.80 -2.62
CA ILE A 647 20.62 16.26 -2.31
C ILE A 647 20.66 14.74 -2.51
N LEU A 648 19.77 14.01 -1.81
CA LEU A 648 19.72 12.55 -1.85
C LEU A 648 18.41 11.99 -1.28
N SER A 649 18.15 10.71 -1.56
CA SER A 649 17.18 9.89 -0.84
C SER A 649 17.94 8.95 0.11
N THR A 650 17.45 8.82 1.33
CA THR A 650 18.01 7.92 2.35
C THR A 650 16.88 7.21 3.10
N ASN A 651 17.23 6.27 3.97
CA ASN A 651 16.27 5.65 4.89
C ASN A 651 16.53 6.16 6.29
N ILE A 652 15.47 6.56 6.99
CA ILE A 652 15.54 6.87 8.41
C ILE A 652 15.11 5.65 9.22
N ALA A 653 15.69 5.48 10.41
CA ALA A 653 15.22 4.53 11.40
C ALA A 653 13.96 5.07 12.11
N THR A 654 13.31 4.25 12.93
CA THR A 654 12.22 4.74 13.78
C THR A 654 12.77 5.70 14.84
N VAL A 655 12.27 6.94 14.85
CA VAL A 655 12.68 8.01 15.76
C VAL A 655 11.52 8.32 16.72
N PRO A 656 11.67 8.10 18.03
CA PRO A 656 10.59 8.36 18.99
C PRO A 656 10.21 9.85 19.00
N PRO A 657 9.02 10.21 19.55
CA PRO A 657 8.66 11.60 19.78
C PRO A 657 9.79 12.33 20.51
N GLN A 658 10.16 13.52 20.05
CA GLN A 658 11.25 14.31 20.60
C GLN A 658 12.66 13.67 20.55
N GLY A 659 12.81 12.48 19.94
CA GLY A 659 14.09 11.82 19.70
C GLY A 659 14.91 12.51 18.61
N HIS A 660 16.18 12.13 18.52
CA HIS A 660 17.12 12.68 17.53
C HIS A 660 17.29 11.74 16.35
N MET A 661 17.49 12.30 15.16
CA MET A 661 17.92 11.59 13.97
C MET A 661 19.09 12.30 13.30
N GLU A 662 19.89 11.54 12.57
CA GLU A 662 21.01 12.05 11.80
C GLU A 662 20.77 11.80 10.31
N LEU A 663 20.91 12.85 9.50
CA LEU A 663 20.86 12.76 8.05
C LEU A 663 22.24 13.11 7.47
N GLY A 664 22.84 12.17 6.75
CA GLY A 664 24.02 12.48 5.95
C GLY A 664 23.66 13.37 4.77
N LEU A 665 24.41 14.44 4.54
CA LEU A 665 24.20 15.42 3.46
C LEU A 665 25.33 15.39 2.41
N GLY A 666 26.10 14.30 2.39
CA GLY A 666 27.25 14.13 1.51
C GLY A 666 28.52 14.84 1.97
N VAL A 667 29.48 14.97 1.05
CA VAL A 667 30.82 15.53 1.31
C VAL A 667 30.83 17.05 1.16
N GLU A 668 31.45 17.76 2.11
CA GLU A 668 31.77 19.19 2.00
C GLU A 668 33.14 19.38 1.34
N GLN A 669 33.15 19.79 0.07
CA GLN A 669 34.40 19.96 -0.66
C GLN A 669 35.18 21.20 -0.27
N SER A 670 34.55 22.17 0.40
CA SER A 670 35.17 23.42 0.85
C SER A 670 36.06 23.24 2.07
N ILE A 671 36.02 22.09 2.73
CA ILE A 671 36.90 21.78 3.86
C ILE A 671 37.85 20.68 3.40
N LYS A 672 39.16 20.97 3.37
CA LYS A 672 40.19 20.01 2.98
C LYS A 672 40.92 19.51 4.21
N VAL A 673 41.03 18.19 4.33
CA VAL A 673 41.76 17.54 5.42
C VAL A 673 42.90 16.70 4.83
N ALA A 674 44.07 16.77 5.44
CA ALA A 674 45.21 15.91 5.12
C ALA A 674 45.68 15.19 6.37
N ARG A 675 45.93 13.89 6.27
CA ARG A 675 46.49 13.06 7.35
C ARG A 675 47.93 12.70 6.98
N ASN A 676 48.88 13.21 7.74
CA ASN A 676 50.32 13.00 7.58
C ASN A 676 50.86 12.23 8.78
N THR A 677 51.56 11.14 8.53
CA THR A 677 52.02 10.24 9.60
C THR A 677 53.49 9.91 9.45
N SER A 678 54.22 9.91 10.56
CA SER A 678 55.62 9.54 10.60
C SER A 678 55.89 8.54 11.71
N TYR A 679 56.84 7.65 11.46
CA TYR A 679 57.22 6.59 12.36
C TYR A 679 58.74 6.57 12.56
N GLN A 680 59.19 6.31 13.78
CA GLN A 680 60.59 6.12 14.14
C GLN A 680 60.76 4.93 15.08
N GLU A 681 61.72 4.06 14.77
CA GLU A 681 62.11 2.94 15.62
C GLU A 681 63.31 3.32 16.49
N VAL A 682 63.19 3.13 17.79
CA VAL A 682 64.29 3.35 18.74
C VAL A 682 64.47 2.07 19.57
N ARG A 683 65.70 1.55 19.61
CA ARG A 683 66.06 0.44 20.50
C ARG A 683 66.53 1.01 21.83
N SER A 684 65.98 0.54 22.95
CA SER A 684 66.52 0.89 24.26
C SER A 684 67.85 0.18 24.49
N GLY A 685 68.91 0.95 24.77
CA GLY A 685 70.26 0.45 25.03
C GLY A 685 70.60 0.42 26.52
N GLU A 686 71.36 -0.62 26.93
CA GLU A 686 72.00 -0.84 28.24
C GLU A 686 71.11 -1.19 29.45
N THR A 687 70.07 -2.01 29.28
CA THR A 687 69.41 -2.68 30.42
C THR A 687 69.11 -4.15 30.09
N ILE A 688 69.02 -5.01 31.12
CA ILE A 688 68.92 -6.49 31.05
C ILE A 688 67.74 -7.00 30.17
N VAL A 689 66.74 -6.15 29.90
CA VAL A 689 65.64 -6.43 28.97
C VAL A 689 65.62 -5.36 27.89
N ALA A 690 65.92 -5.74 26.64
CA ALA A 690 65.82 -4.87 25.48
C ALA A 690 64.35 -4.72 25.04
N PHE A 691 63.94 -3.49 24.73
CA PHE A 691 62.63 -3.18 24.17
C PHE A 691 62.80 -2.47 22.83
N ASN A 692 61.86 -2.71 21.91
CA ASN A 692 61.71 -1.86 20.73
C ASN A 692 60.64 -0.82 21.04
N GLU A 693 61.00 0.46 20.90
CA GLU A 693 60.08 1.59 20.96
C GLU A 693 59.72 2.02 19.53
N LEU A 694 58.45 1.84 19.20
CA LEU A 694 57.85 2.27 17.94
C LEU A 694 57.18 3.62 18.20
N ARG A 695 57.82 4.73 17.84
CA ARG A 695 57.29 6.08 18.04
C ARG A 695 56.51 6.50 16.81
N HIS A 696 55.24 6.82 16.99
CA HIS A 696 54.33 7.26 15.94
C HIS A 696 53.91 8.70 16.18
N LEU A 697 53.88 9.51 15.12
CA LEU A 697 53.30 10.85 15.09
C LEU A 697 52.25 10.88 13.99
N ILE A 698 51.02 11.24 14.37
CA ILE A 698 49.93 11.54 13.44
C ILE A 698 49.72 13.05 13.48
N LYS A 699 49.73 13.69 12.30
CA LYS A 699 49.42 15.10 12.11
C LYS A 699 48.27 15.24 11.12
N ILE A 700 47.25 15.99 11.49
CA ILE A 700 46.05 16.23 10.69
C ILE A 700 45.96 17.72 10.42
N ASP A 701 46.03 18.11 9.15
CA ASP A 701 45.92 19.50 8.71
C ASP A 701 44.54 19.74 8.11
N ILE A 702 43.79 20.70 8.67
CA ILE A 702 42.44 21.07 8.25
C ILE A 702 42.49 22.46 7.64
N ASN A 703 41.86 22.63 6.48
CA ASN A 703 41.79 23.90 5.76
C ASN A 703 40.33 24.22 5.45
N ASN A 704 39.78 25.24 6.13
CA ASN A 704 38.41 25.70 5.93
C ASN A 704 38.39 26.78 4.84
N LEU A 705 37.86 26.47 3.66
CA LEU A 705 37.71 27.44 2.56
C LEU A 705 36.35 28.15 2.58
N MET A 706 35.48 27.85 3.55
CA MET A 706 34.17 28.50 3.68
C MET A 706 34.31 29.94 4.18
N SER A 707 33.27 30.74 3.94
CA SER A 707 33.16 32.12 4.44
C SER A 707 32.71 32.22 5.91
N ARG A 708 32.56 31.09 6.61
CA ARG A 708 32.11 31.01 8.00
C ARG A 708 33.00 30.08 8.83
N ASN A 709 32.99 30.28 10.15
CA ASN A 709 33.64 29.38 11.11
C ASN A 709 32.94 28.02 11.11
N VAL A 710 33.71 26.94 11.25
CA VAL A 710 33.19 25.58 11.21
C VAL A 710 33.71 24.79 12.40
N LYS A 711 32.79 24.10 13.09
CA LYS A 711 33.12 23.07 14.08
C LYS A 711 33.23 21.72 13.38
N ILE A 712 34.40 21.10 13.45
CA ILE A 712 34.69 19.82 12.81
C ILE A 712 35.06 18.76 13.86
N GLU A 713 34.40 17.61 13.79
CA GLU A 713 34.71 16.42 14.57
C GLU A 713 35.69 15.55 13.78
N VAL A 714 36.89 15.38 14.30
CA VAL A 714 37.93 14.53 13.69
C VAL A 714 38.06 13.25 14.51
N ARG A 715 37.70 12.11 13.92
CA ARG A 715 37.74 10.81 14.58
C ARG A 715 39.00 10.04 14.18
N GLU A 716 39.69 9.46 15.16
CA GLU A 716 40.91 8.68 14.97
C GLU A 716 40.91 7.47 15.90
N ARG A 717 41.73 6.45 15.59
CA ARG A 717 41.92 5.29 16.47
C ARG A 717 43.39 5.03 16.73
N LEU A 718 43.68 4.56 17.95
CA LEU A 718 44.98 4.02 18.31
C LEU A 718 44.92 2.49 18.40
N PRO A 719 46.03 1.80 18.10
CA PRO A 719 46.10 0.35 18.28
C PRO A 719 45.93 -0.01 19.76
N ILE A 720 45.26 -1.13 20.01
CA ILE A 720 45.09 -1.68 21.36
C ILE A 720 45.81 -3.04 21.45
N PRO A 721 46.48 -3.34 22.58
CA PRO A 721 47.05 -4.66 22.79
C PRO A 721 45.97 -5.73 22.79
N ALA A 722 46.23 -6.87 22.13
CA ALA A 722 45.38 -8.06 22.26
C ALA A 722 45.49 -8.62 23.69
N GLU A 723 44.47 -9.36 24.11
CA GLU A 723 44.46 -9.98 25.44
C GLU A 723 45.65 -10.95 25.59
N GLY A 724 46.46 -10.76 26.64
CA GLY A 724 47.68 -11.54 26.88
C GLY A 724 48.93 -11.12 26.06
N ALA A 725 48.82 -10.11 25.20
CA ALA A 725 49.96 -9.62 24.43
C ALA A 725 50.95 -8.85 25.32
N LYS A 726 52.26 -9.11 25.15
CA LYS A 726 53.34 -8.36 25.80
C LYS A 726 53.64 -7.05 25.05
N VAL A 727 52.62 -6.22 24.85
CA VAL A 727 52.71 -4.96 24.13
C VAL A 727 52.06 -3.86 24.97
N ASP A 728 52.73 -2.73 25.11
CA ASP A 728 52.18 -1.56 25.81
C ASP A 728 52.08 -0.38 24.83
N VAL A 729 50.94 0.34 24.87
CA VAL A 729 50.67 1.49 23.99
C VAL A 729 50.50 2.72 24.86
N GLN A 730 51.44 3.66 24.77
CA GLN A 730 51.51 4.85 25.59
C GLN A 730 51.27 6.10 24.74
N ILE A 731 50.36 6.98 25.17
CA ILE A 731 50.14 8.27 24.52
C ILE A 731 51.10 9.28 25.15
N GLU A 732 51.99 9.85 24.35
CA GLU A 732 53.02 10.78 24.82
C GLU A 732 52.49 12.23 24.85
N ARG A 733 51.90 12.67 23.73
CA ARG A 733 51.44 14.05 23.56
C ARG A 733 50.27 14.12 22.59
N VAL A 734 49.32 15.01 22.89
CA VAL A 734 48.17 15.27 22.03
C VAL A 734 47.93 16.77 22.00
N THR A 735 47.69 17.36 20.83
CA THR A 735 47.45 18.79 20.67
C THR A 735 46.51 19.04 19.50
N PRO A 736 45.35 19.71 19.69
CA PRO A 736 44.70 20.04 20.97
C PRO A 736 44.22 18.77 21.69
N VAL A 737 43.77 18.89 22.94
CA VAL A 737 43.34 17.73 23.74
C VAL A 737 42.14 17.05 23.06
N TRP A 738 42.24 15.74 22.83
CA TRP A 738 41.14 14.91 22.34
C TRP A 738 40.33 14.28 23.47
N GLU A 739 39.19 13.68 23.16
CA GLU A 739 38.39 12.88 24.08
C GLU A 739 38.20 11.45 23.57
N LYS A 740 37.93 10.51 24.50
CA LYS A 740 37.68 9.10 24.15
C LYS A 740 36.36 8.98 23.38
N TYR A 741 36.39 8.23 22.28
CA TYR A 741 35.25 7.99 21.41
C TYR A 741 34.97 6.48 21.32
N LYS A 742 33.72 6.10 21.59
CA LYS A 742 33.29 4.69 21.68
C LYS A 742 32.42 4.23 20.52
N GLN A 743 32.03 5.13 19.62
CA GLN A 743 31.14 4.81 18.48
C GLN A 743 29.84 4.12 18.93
N GLN A 744 29.21 4.63 20.00
CA GLN A 744 27.98 4.04 20.55
C GLN A 744 26.78 4.23 19.63
N GLU A 745 26.82 5.27 18.79
CA GLU A 745 25.80 5.55 17.79
C GLU A 745 25.74 4.51 16.67
N ARG A 746 26.77 3.64 16.55
CA ARG A 746 26.74 2.49 15.65
C ARG A 746 26.62 1.21 16.46
N SER A 747 25.99 0.19 15.88
CA SER A 747 25.86 -1.15 16.47
C SER A 747 27.19 -1.91 16.66
N ALA A 748 28.33 -1.27 16.39
CA ALA A 748 29.68 -1.80 16.50
C ALA A 748 30.56 -0.79 17.26
N PRO A 749 30.67 -0.91 18.60
CA PRO A 749 31.50 -0.02 19.40
C PRO A 749 32.98 -0.22 19.09
N ILE A 750 33.74 0.87 19.12
CA ILE A 750 35.20 0.85 18.92
C ILE A 750 35.92 0.93 20.26
N VAL A 751 36.97 0.12 20.43
CA VAL A 751 37.91 0.21 21.54
C VAL A 751 39.18 0.88 21.02
N GLY A 752 39.68 1.90 21.74
CA GLY A 752 40.83 2.71 21.31
C GLY A 752 40.49 3.88 20.37
N GLY A 753 39.21 4.25 20.25
CA GLY A 753 38.78 5.42 19.49
C GLY A 753 38.94 6.73 20.27
N TYR A 754 39.29 7.80 19.55
CA TYR A 754 39.43 9.17 20.04
C TYR A 754 38.81 10.17 19.06
N ARG A 755 38.43 11.35 19.55
CA ARG A 755 37.98 12.45 18.68
C ARG A 755 38.47 13.81 19.13
N TRP A 756 38.78 14.67 18.17
CA TRP A 756 38.95 16.11 18.37
C TRP A 756 37.67 16.86 17.98
N LEU A 757 37.33 17.88 18.75
CA LEU A 757 36.31 18.88 18.39
C LEU A 757 37.05 20.19 18.10
N ALA A 758 37.37 20.42 16.82
CA ALA A 758 38.16 21.56 16.37
C ALA A 758 37.24 22.67 15.84
N GLU A 759 37.57 23.93 16.10
CA GLU A 759 36.82 25.08 15.59
C GLU A 759 37.73 25.87 14.64
N VAL A 760 37.51 25.69 13.34
CA VAL A 760 38.36 26.26 12.29
C VAL A 760 37.68 27.54 11.78
N PRO A 761 38.29 28.73 11.97
CA PRO A 761 37.72 29.98 11.49
C PRO A 761 37.58 30.02 9.96
N ALA A 762 36.74 30.93 9.47
CA ALA A 762 36.53 31.14 8.03
C ALA A 762 37.86 31.42 7.31
N LYS A 763 38.13 30.70 6.22
CA LYS A 763 39.35 30.87 5.39
C LYS A 763 40.67 30.61 6.14
N GLU A 764 40.64 29.91 7.27
CA GLU A 764 41.82 29.58 8.07
C GLU A 764 42.15 28.08 8.07
N LYS A 765 43.28 27.75 8.70
CA LYS A 765 43.79 26.38 8.85
C LYS A 765 44.02 26.05 10.31
N GLU A 766 43.81 24.79 10.66
CA GLU A 766 44.11 24.26 11.99
C GLU A 766 44.87 22.93 11.85
N SER A 767 45.83 22.68 12.75
CA SER A 767 46.61 21.45 12.77
C SER A 767 46.40 20.71 14.09
N LEU A 768 46.04 19.43 14.00
CA LEU A 768 45.89 18.51 15.12
C LEU A 768 47.04 17.50 15.10
N SER A 769 47.49 17.04 16.27
CA SER A 769 48.55 16.04 16.35
C SER A 769 48.43 15.12 17.57
N VAL A 770 48.87 13.88 17.40
CA VAL A 770 49.10 12.92 18.48
C VAL A 770 50.42 12.18 18.28
N GLU A 771 51.18 12.05 19.36
CA GLU A 771 52.37 11.23 19.50
C GLU A 771 52.06 10.08 20.45
N TYR A 772 52.33 8.85 20.00
CA TYR A 772 52.19 7.65 20.83
C TYR A 772 53.32 6.66 20.56
N THR A 773 53.68 5.89 21.59
CA THR A 773 54.75 4.90 21.57
C THR A 773 54.17 3.51 21.78
N ILE A 774 54.49 2.57 20.90
CA ILE A 774 54.23 1.14 21.12
C ILE A 774 55.53 0.49 21.61
N LYS A 775 55.51 -0.11 22.79
CA LYS A 775 56.63 -0.84 23.39
C LYS A 775 56.42 -2.34 23.19
N THR A 776 57.36 -2.99 22.50
CA THR A 776 57.35 -4.44 22.29
C THR A 776 58.63 -5.10 22.81
N PHE A 777 58.56 -6.33 23.30
CA PHE A 777 59.75 -7.12 23.62
C PHE A 777 60.42 -7.63 22.32
N VAL A 778 61.75 -7.82 22.35
CA VAL A 778 62.54 -8.21 21.16
C VAL A 778 62.17 -9.59 20.61
N ASP A 779 61.63 -10.48 21.45
CA ASP A 779 61.17 -11.82 21.10
C ASP A 779 59.75 -11.86 20.51
N SER A 780 59.05 -10.72 20.46
CA SER A 780 57.66 -10.62 20.05
C SER A 780 57.55 -10.04 18.63
N GLU A 781 56.83 -10.73 17.75
CA GLU A 781 56.56 -10.29 16.38
C GLU A 781 55.13 -9.76 16.25
N LEU A 782 54.95 -8.63 15.55
CA LEU A 782 53.64 -8.04 15.29
C LEU A 782 52.93 -8.88 14.19
N ILE A 783 51.99 -9.73 14.58
CA ILE A 783 51.24 -10.59 13.64
C ILE A 783 49.99 -9.85 13.16
N GLY A 784 49.84 -9.68 11.84
CA GLY A 784 48.63 -9.12 11.21
C GLY A 784 48.48 -7.60 11.25
N GLY A 785 49.42 -6.86 11.85
CA GLY A 785 49.49 -5.40 11.82
C GLY A 785 50.64 -4.90 10.94
N ASN A 786 50.47 -3.77 10.27
CA ASN A 786 51.57 -3.14 9.55
C ASN A 786 52.51 -2.48 10.56
N ARG A 787 53.74 -2.99 10.72
CA ARG A 787 54.78 -2.40 11.60
C ARG A 787 55.08 -0.93 11.30
N ARG A 788 54.73 -0.47 10.10
CA ARG A 788 54.92 0.89 9.58
C ARG A 788 53.59 1.62 9.35
N GLU A 789 52.48 1.16 9.93
CA GLU A 789 51.20 1.81 9.69
C GLU A 789 51.26 3.27 10.15
N GLY A 790 51.31 4.13 9.14
CA GLY A 790 51.13 5.56 9.23
C GLY A 790 49.65 5.85 9.17
#